data_AF-A0A9D5EPA4-F1
#
_entry.id   AF-A0A9D5EPA4-F1
#
_cell.length_a   1.000
_cell.length_b   1.000
_cell.length_c   1.000
_cell.angle_alpha   90.00
_cell.angle_beta   90.00
_cell.angle_gamma   90.00
#
_symmetry.space_group_name_H-M   'P 1'
#
loop_
_entity.id
_entity.type
_entity.pdbx_description
1 polymer ?
#
loop_
_entity_poly.entity_id
_entity_poly.type
_entity_poly.pdbx_seq_one_letter_code
_entity_poly.pdbx_strand_id
1 'polypeptide(L)'
;MNAEQTRLQEAREPQTPWKKWGPYLSERQWGTVREDYSEGGNAWDYFTHDQARSRAYRWGEDGLAGVSDDKQHLCFSLALWNGKDAILKERLFGLTNSESNHGEDVKEYYFYLDSTPTHSYMKYLYKYPQAEFPYDKLVQTSKTRSRTELEYELLDTGLFDQNRYFDVFVEYAKGSPEDMLVRITVHNRGPETATLHVLPTLWFRNEWSWLTGPERPNIRQVAGTTSRSVAQATHTVLGERYFYCEGDTPLLFTENETNTQRVFGIPNRTPYVKDSINHFVVNGQQGAVNPEKTGTKVAAHYQITVPPGESRAIRVRLTDVAPAALAQGNGSKGSPFGDAFDSVMETRRKEADEFYAGVIPAAVGVDGANVMRQALAGMMWSKQFYHYDVDKWLEERGSDPFKHNRKQAPRNEHWHHMYNGDIISMPDKWEYPWYAAWDLAFHVLSLTLVDPDFGKQQLKLMLRERYMHPNGQIPAYEWNFGDVNPPVHAWATIFTYSLEKVKTGEGDKDWLKASFQKLLLNFTWWVNRKDRTGRNVFEGGFLGLDNIGVFDRSSPLPTGGYLEQADGTAWMALFSQNMLQISAELAISDPEYADMALKFVEHFLWIASSMTHMGGDTGMWDEEDGFFYDVLRLPDGRAERLKVRSMVGLLPLCAATVFDGHILAQYPELGERLQWFLNSRPELRSSIHDPSKPGVAGRKLASILDEAKLRRVLGKLLDENEFLSPIGIRSLSRYHEKHPFVMHVGGQEYRVGYLPAESDTGMFGGNSNWRGPMWMPVNALIIRALLQYYTYYGNDFTVECPTGSGRQMNLYQIAEEIGRRLSSIFLKDKHGHRPVYGGTEKFQNDPHWKDLILFYEYFHGDNGAGLGASHQTGWTGVIARIMHLFATTTAEQMLQLGHKAGIIEVQKLAEVAAGVPVSATR
;
A
#
# COMPACT_ATOMS: atom_id res chain seq x y z
N MET A 1 19.13 -21.63 5.51
CA MET A 1 18.60 -20.38 6.12
C MET A 1 19.73 -19.37 6.09
N ASN A 2 19.54 -18.20 5.49
CA ASN A 2 20.54 -17.12 5.46
C ASN A 2 20.45 -16.23 6.71
N ALA A 3 21.38 -15.27 6.86
CA ALA A 3 21.47 -14.42 8.05
C ALA A 3 20.19 -13.61 8.32
N GLU A 4 19.56 -13.06 7.29
CA GLU A 4 18.33 -12.28 7.46
C GLU A 4 17.13 -13.14 7.86
N GLN A 5 17.03 -14.36 7.32
CA GLN A 5 16.02 -15.33 7.75
C GLN A 5 16.21 -15.74 9.22
N THR A 6 17.46 -15.88 9.68
CA THR A 6 17.75 -16.11 11.10
C THR A 6 17.26 -14.94 11.96
N ARG A 7 17.52 -13.68 11.57
CA ARG A 7 17.00 -12.52 12.31
C ARG A 7 15.49 -12.43 12.32
N LEU A 8 14.82 -12.81 11.23
CA LEU A 8 13.35 -12.88 11.20
C LEU A 8 12.81 -13.90 12.20
N GLN A 9 13.48 -15.04 12.33
CA GLN A 9 13.13 -16.04 13.34
C GLN A 9 13.38 -15.49 14.76
N GLU A 10 14.54 -14.88 15.01
CA GLU A 10 14.87 -14.24 16.29
C GLU A 10 13.88 -13.13 16.65
N ALA A 11 13.39 -12.36 15.68
CA ALA A 11 12.42 -11.28 15.89
C ALA A 11 11.03 -11.77 16.36
N ARG A 12 10.77 -13.09 16.32
CA ARG A 12 9.58 -13.70 16.94
C ARG A 12 9.71 -13.80 18.46
N GLU A 13 10.94 -13.80 18.97
CA GLU A 13 11.23 -13.86 20.40
C GLU A 13 11.30 -12.43 20.97
N PRO A 14 10.59 -12.13 22.08
CA PRO A 14 10.58 -10.79 22.66
C PRO A 14 11.95 -10.23 23.07
N GLN A 15 12.96 -11.10 23.22
CA GLN A 15 14.29 -10.73 23.72
C GLN A 15 15.22 -10.13 22.65
N THR A 16 14.89 -10.29 21.35
CA THR A 16 15.75 -9.81 20.25
C THR A 16 14.96 -8.88 19.33
N PRO A 17 14.76 -7.60 19.69
CA PRO A 17 13.79 -6.74 19.04
C PRO A 17 14.34 -6.10 17.76
N TRP A 18 14.77 -6.91 16.78
CA TRP A 18 15.33 -6.43 15.51
C TRP A 18 14.44 -5.42 14.80
N LYS A 19 13.11 -5.55 14.92
CA LYS A 19 12.12 -4.65 14.30
C LYS A 19 11.79 -3.41 15.14
N LYS A 20 12.45 -3.19 16.28
CA LYS A 20 12.22 -1.99 17.12
C LYS A 20 12.50 -0.70 16.36
N TRP A 21 13.60 -0.64 15.63
CA TRP A 21 13.96 0.54 14.82
C TRP A 21 13.64 0.28 13.35
N GLY A 22 12.97 1.20 12.67
CA GLY A 22 12.60 1.05 11.27
C GLY A 22 12.12 2.34 10.63
N PRO A 23 11.72 2.32 9.35
CA PRO A 23 11.35 3.51 8.57
C PRO A 23 9.95 4.03 8.91
N TYR A 24 9.61 4.08 10.20
CA TYR A 24 8.26 4.26 10.73
C TYR A 24 7.79 5.72 10.79
N LEU A 25 8.62 6.66 10.33
CA LEU A 25 8.22 8.04 10.09
C LEU A 25 7.38 8.12 8.82
N SER A 26 6.37 8.99 8.85
CA SER A 26 5.66 9.39 7.65
C SER A 26 6.56 10.25 6.76
N GLU A 27 6.29 10.30 5.46
CA GLU A 27 6.89 11.32 4.59
C GLU A 27 6.08 12.64 4.66
N ARG A 28 4.80 12.55 5.05
CA ARG A 28 3.91 13.71 5.32
C ARG A 28 3.03 13.47 6.55
N GLN A 29 3.11 14.37 7.54
CA GLN A 29 2.19 14.36 8.69
C GLN A 29 1.24 15.58 8.68
N TRP A 30 1.64 16.69 8.06
CA TRP A 30 0.79 17.86 7.86
C TRP A 30 -0.38 17.55 6.90
N GLY A 31 -1.49 18.28 7.05
CA GLY A 31 -2.69 18.08 6.22
C GLY A 31 -3.40 16.74 6.43
N THR A 32 -3.19 16.06 7.56
CA THR A 32 -3.85 14.77 7.88
C THR A 32 -5.08 14.99 8.75
N VAL A 33 -6.03 14.06 8.70
CA VAL A 33 -7.27 14.12 9.49
C VAL A 33 -6.99 14.13 10.99
N ARG A 34 -6.08 13.28 11.46
CA ARG A 34 -5.71 13.22 12.88
C ARG A 34 -5.14 14.54 13.39
N GLU A 35 -4.46 15.32 12.55
CA GLU A 35 -3.93 16.64 12.91
C GLU A 35 -4.94 17.79 12.74
N ASP A 36 -6.17 17.51 12.27
CA ASP A 36 -7.19 18.50 11.97
C ASP A 36 -8.05 18.85 13.20
N TYR A 37 -7.99 20.12 13.60
CA TYR A 37 -8.84 20.70 14.65
C TYR A 37 -9.60 21.93 14.14
N SER A 38 -9.75 22.06 12.81
CA SER A 38 -10.63 23.07 12.22
C SER A 38 -12.11 22.77 12.52
N GLU A 39 -12.95 23.80 12.51
CA GLU A 39 -14.40 23.61 12.76
C GLU A 39 -15.07 22.81 11.63
N GLY A 40 -14.74 23.10 10.37
CA GLY A 40 -15.35 22.51 9.18
C GLY A 40 -14.71 21.21 8.68
N GLY A 41 -13.62 20.74 9.30
CA GLY A 41 -12.91 19.56 8.83
C GLY A 41 -12.07 19.82 7.57
N ASN A 42 -11.44 20.98 7.45
CA ASN A 42 -10.48 21.27 6.38
C ASN A 42 -9.05 20.99 6.88
N ALA A 43 -8.63 19.73 6.83
CA ALA A 43 -7.34 19.28 7.34
C ALA A 43 -6.16 19.97 6.63
N TRP A 44 -6.27 20.13 5.30
CA TRP A 44 -5.24 20.68 4.43
C TRP A 44 -4.87 22.12 4.77
N ASP A 45 -5.87 22.99 4.91
CA ASP A 45 -5.64 24.40 5.23
C ASP A 45 -5.41 24.66 6.73
N TYR A 46 -5.78 23.71 7.59
CA TYR A 46 -5.62 23.85 9.04
C TYR A 46 -4.15 23.69 9.49
N PHE A 47 -3.49 22.64 9.02
CA PHE A 47 -2.09 22.35 9.34
C PHE A 47 -1.30 22.18 8.05
N THR A 48 -0.90 23.31 7.48
CA THR A 48 -0.21 23.38 6.18
C THR A 48 1.26 22.95 6.25
N HIS A 49 1.85 22.69 5.08
CA HIS A 49 3.30 22.51 4.93
C HIS A 49 4.11 23.71 5.51
N ASP A 50 3.60 24.95 5.40
CA ASP A 50 4.29 26.10 5.98
C ASP A 50 4.35 26.02 7.52
N GLN A 51 3.25 25.60 8.14
CA GLN A 51 3.21 25.41 9.59
C GLN A 51 4.03 24.20 10.04
N ALA A 52 4.17 23.15 9.23
CA ALA A 52 4.86 21.88 9.54
C ALA A 52 6.26 22.05 10.16
N ARG A 53 7.04 23.04 9.70
CA ARG A 53 8.38 23.33 10.24
C ARG A 53 8.36 23.99 11.62
N SER A 54 7.26 24.67 11.95
CA SER A 54 7.15 25.53 13.12
C SER A 54 6.19 24.98 14.17
N ARG A 55 5.34 24.01 13.84
CA ARG A 55 4.31 23.44 14.70
C ARG A 55 4.61 21.98 15.02
N ALA A 56 4.62 21.62 16.29
CA ALA A 56 4.79 20.24 16.72
C ALA A 56 3.53 19.43 16.36
N TYR A 57 3.74 18.20 15.90
CA TYR A 57 2.65 17.28 15.62
C TYR A 57 2.18 16.60 16.89
N ARG A 58 0.93 16.14 16.88
CA ARG A 58 0.35 15.47 18.03
C ARG A 58 0.39 13.96 17.90
N TRP A 59 0.02 13.46 16.73
CA TRP A 59 -0.29 12.05 16.53
C TRP A 59 0.85 11.27 15.89
N GLY A 60 1.74 11.94 15.19
CA GLY A 60 2.91 11.32 14.57
C GLY A 60 4.05 12.31 14.36
N GLU A 61 4.99 11.95 13.50
CA GLU A 61 6.10 12.79 13.04
C GLU A 61 6.37 12.46 11.57
N ASP A 62 6.92 13.43 10.83
CA ASP A 62 7.42 13.24 9.47
C ASP A 62 8.93 13.54 9.39
N GLY A 63 9.58 13.01 8.35
CA GLY A 63 10.97 13.34 8.09
C GLY A 63 11.55 12.65 6.87
N LEU A 64 12.39 13.36 6.12
CA LEU A 64 13.06 12.86 4.93
C LEU A 64 14.00 11.68 5.26
N ALA A 65 13.79 10.55 4.58
CA ALA A 65 14.51 9.29 4.80
C ALA A 65 14.50 8.85 6.27
N GLY A 66 13.39 9.10 6.97
CA GLY A 66 13.30 9.00 8.42
C GLY A 66 13.17 7.59 8.99
N VAL A 67 13.69 7.38 10.20
CA VAL A 67 13.49 6.18 11.03
C VAL A 67 13.09 6.56 12.45
N SER A 68 12.41 5.66 13.16
CA SER A 68 12.12 5.81 14.59
C SER A 68 12.10 4.45 15.29
N ASP A 69 11.99 4.46 16.61
CA ASP A 69 11.54 3.27 17.33
C ASP A 69 10.07 2.95 17.00
N ASP A 70 9.60 1.77 17.40
CA ASP A 70 8.30 1.18 17.06
C ASP A 70 7.11 1.85 17.76
N LYS A 71 7.40 2.83 18.63
CA LYS A 71 6.45 3.74 19.25
C LYS A 71 6.69 5.21 18.89
N GLN A 72 7.65 5.47 18.00
CA GLN A 72 8.01 6.80 17.51
C GLN A 72 8.29 7.80 18.65
N HIS A 73 8.89 7.32 19.74
CA HIS A 73 9.34 8.19 20.83
C HIS A 73 10.58 8.98 20.40
N LEU A 74 11.58 8.32 19.82
CA LEU A 74 12.81 8.91 19.30
C LEU A 74 12.89 8.75 17.78
N CYS A 75 13.02 9.88 17.11
CA CYS A 75 13.00 10.00 15.66
C CYS A 75 14.38 10.44 15.15
N PHE A 76 14.78 9.92 14.00
CA PHE A 76 15.95 10.34 13.25
C PHE A 76 15.59 10.57 11.78
N SER A 77 16.01 11.68 11.20
CA SER A 77 15.83 11.98 9.78
C SER A 77 16.92 12.90 9.25
N LEU A 78 16.89 13.11 7.94
CA LEU A 78 17.80 14.01 7.26
C LEU A 78 17.16 15.39 7.06
N ALA A 79 17.92 16.45 7.32
CA ALA A 79 17.61 17.79 6.83
C ALA A 79 18.76 18.30 5.93
N LEU A 80 18.43 19.03 4.87
CA LEU A 80 19.37 19.52 3.86
C LEU A 80 19.18 21.01 3.60
N TRP A 81 20.25 21.69 3.18
CA TRP A 81 20.15 23.05 2.65
C TRP A 81 21.23 23.30 1.59
N ASN A 82 20.80 23.65 0.38
CA ASN A 82 21.66 23.93 -0.77
C ASN A 82 22.31 25.33 -0.73
N GLY A 83 22.10 26.10 0.35
CA GLY A 83 22.58 27.48 0.48
C GLY A 83 21.68 28.53 -0.17
N LYS A 84 20.57 28.12 -0.80
CA LYS A 84 19.67 28.99 -1.59
C LYS A 84 18.21 28.90 -1.17
N ASP A 85 17.75 27.71 -0.76
CA ASP A 85 16.36 27.52 -0.36
C ASP A 85 16.00 28.41 0.85
N ALA A 86 14.78 28.93 0.84
CA ALA A 86 14.25 29.77 1.93
C ALA A 86 14.00 28.99 3.24
N ILE A 87 14.03 27.65 3.19
CA ILE A 87 13.82 26.75 4.32
C ILE A 87 14.76 25.54 4.23
N LEU A 88 14.99 24.88 5.37
CA LEU A 88 15.60 23.55 5.39
C LEU A 88 14.69 22.54 4.69
N LYS A 89 15.28 21.71 3.85
CA LYS A 89 14.64 20.53 3.27
C LYS A 89 14.70 19.38 4.27
N GLU A 90 13.76 19.38 5.21
CA GLU A 90 13.62 18.35 6.27
C GLU A 90 12.39 17.44 6.06
N ARG A 91 11.54 17.77 5.09
CA ARG A 91 10.34 17.02 4.67
C ARG A 91 10.02 17.29 3.21
N LEU A 92 9.31 16.35 2.59
CA LEU A 92 8.91 16.46 1.20
C LEU A 92 7.77 17.46 1.02
N PHE A 93 7.87 18.27 -0.03
CA PHE A 93 6.85 19.21 -0.47
C PHE A 93 5.97 18.62 -1.58
N GLY A 94 4.73 19.07 -1.62
CA GLY A 94 3.79 18.79 -2.69
C GLY A 94 2.51 19.59 -2.52
N LEU A 95 1.55 19.32 -3.38
CA LEU A 95 0.32 20.09 -3.54
C LEU A 95 -0.86 19.41 -2.85
N THR A 96 -1.81 20.21 -2.38
CA THR A 96 -3.11 19.71 -1.90
C THR A 96 -4.12 19.59 -3.05
N ASN A 97 -5.27 18.95 -2.81
CA ASN A 97 -6.37 18.86 -3.77
C ASN A 97 -6.83 20.20 -4.37
N SER A 98 -6.65 21.30 -3.64
CA SER A 98 -7.03 22.64 -4.09
C SER A 98 -5.93 23.35 -4.90
N GLU A 99 -4.73 22.78 -4.95
CA GLU A 99 -3.53 23.39 -5.54
C GLU A 99 -3.07 22.70 -6.82
N SER A 100 -3.41 21.43 -7.03
CA SER A 100 -3.18 20.73 -8.30
C SER A 100 -4.46 20.66 -9.14
N ASN A 101 -4.27 20.45 -10.45
CA ASN A 101 -5.37 20.20 -11.38
C ASN A 101 -5.94 18.78 -11.26
N HIS A 102 -5.14 17.83 -10.77
CA HIS A 102 -5.55 16.44 -10.55
C HIS A 102 -5.48 15.97 -9.10
N GLY A 103 -5.05 16.79 -8.13
CA GLY A 103 -5.23 16.45 -6.71
C GLY A 103 -4.02 16.63 -5.79
N GLU A 104 -3.85 15.70 -4.86
CA GLU A 104 -2.62 15.57 -4.06
C GLU A 104 -1.48 15.09 -4.94
N ASP A 105 -0.30 15.70 -4.80
CA ASP A 105 0.78 15.51 -5.78
C ASP A 105 2.13 15.91 -5.18
N VAL A 106 3.01 14.93 -4.95
CA VAL A 106 4.35 15.17 -4.40
C VAL A 106 5.29 15.76 -5.45
N LYS A 107 5.89 16.92 -5.17
CA LYS A 107 6.74 17.65 -6.14
C LYS A 107 8.22 17.38 -5.97
N GLU A 108 8.57 16.17 -5.56
CA GLU A 108 9.95 15.80 -5.22
C GLU A 108 10.31 14.38 -5.65
N TYR A 109 11.60 14.15 -5.91
CA TYR A 109 12.08 12.85 -6.40
C TYR A 109 12.88 12.12 -5.33
N TYR A 110 12.33 11.00 -4.88
CA TYR A 110 12.92 10.10 -3.91
C TYR A 110 12.61 8.65 -4.25
N PHE A 111 13.44 7.72 -3.76
CA PHE A 111 13.38 6.32 -4.18
C PHE A 111 13.72 5.35 -3.03
N TYR A 112 12.90 4.32 -2.90
CA TYR A 112 13.13 3.18 -2.02
C TYR A 112 13.97 2.13 -2.75
N LEU A 113 15.28 2.12 -2.50
CA LEU A 113 16.22 1.29 -3.26
C LEU A 113 16.41 -0.09 -2.66
N ASP A 114 16.40 -0.18 -1.33
CA ASP A 114 16.62 -1.44 -0.63
C ASP A 114 16.06 -1.39 0.79
N SER A 115 15.61 -2.54 1.29
CA SER A 115 15.33 -2.78 2.71
C SER A 115 15.17 -4.26 2.97
N THR A 116 15.85 -4.79 3.97
CA THR A 116 15.54 -6.12 4.51
C THR A 116 14.31 -6.06 5.43
N PRO A 117 13.60 -7.17 5.67
CA PRO A 117 12.35 -7.16 6.46
C PRO A 117 12.56 -6.89 7.96
N THR A 118 13.76 -7.14 8.51
CA THR A 118 14.14 -6.68 9.85
C THR A 118 14.73 -5.27 9.88
N HIS A 119 14.78 -4.59 8.73
CA HIS A 119 15.43 -3.29 8.55
C HIS A 119 16.90 -3.31 9.01
N SER A 120 17.55 -4.47 8.89
CA SER A 120 18.97 -4.68 9.20
C SER A 120 19.88 -4.00 8.17
N TYR A 121 19.40 -3.85 6.94
CA TYR A 121 19.93 -2.97 5.91
C TYR A 121 18.79 -2.20 5.25
N MET A 122 18.99 -0.91 4.98
CA MET A 122 18.06 -0.09 4.20
C MET A 122 18.82 0.94 3.34
N LYS A 123 18.27 1.28 2.18
CA LYS A 123 18.85 2.29 1.28
C LYS A 123 17.76 3.16 0.64
N TYR A 124 17.92 4.46 0.81
CA TYR A 124 17.06 5.51 0.27
C TYR A 124 17.88 6.45 -0.62
N LEU A 125 17.26 7.03 -1.65
CA LEU A 125 17.85 8.08 -2.47
C LEU A 125 16.91 9.29 -2.54
N TYR A 126 17.44 10.48 -2.27
CA TYR A 126 16.78 11.76 -2.52
C TYR A 126 17.53 12.55 -3.59
N LYS A 127 16.81 13.22 -4.49
CA LYS A 127 17.40 14.06 -5.54
C LYS A 127 17.11 15.54 -5.25
N TYR A 128 18.15 16.29 -4.85
CA TYR A 128 18.01 17.65 -4.35
C TYR A 128 18.62 18.70 -5.31
N PRO A 129 17.85 19.65 -5.85
CA PRO A 129 18.38 20.71 -6.72
C PRO A 129 19.44 21.60 -6.06
N GLN A 130 20.44 22.05 -6.84
CA GLN A 130 21.45 23.01 -6.41
C GLN A 130 20.99 24.47 -6.54
N ALA A 131 19.88 24.70 -7.24
CA ALA A 131 19.21 25.99 -7.32
C ALA A 131 18.04 26.04 -6.31
N GLU A 132 17.54 27.24 -6.05
CA GLU A 132 16.41 27.44 -5.15
C GLU A 132 15.20 26.61 -5.60
N PHE A 133 14.59 25.89 -4.64
CA PHE A 133 13.42 25.07 -4.89
C PHE A 133 12.20 25.94 -5.24
N PRO A 134 11.45 25.65 -6.32
CA PRO A 134 10.52 26.61 -6.91
C PRO A 134 9.08 26.45 -6.35
N TYR A 135 8.92 26.52 -5.03
CA TYR A 135 7.64 26.27 -4.32
C TYR A 135 6.46 27.06 -4.94
N ASP A 136 6.59 28.39 -5.02
CA ASP A 136 5.51 29.24 -5.52
C ASP A 136 5.20 28.99 -7.00
N LYS A 137 6.23 28.72 -7.82
CA LYS A 137 6.03 28.43 -9.25
C LYS A 137 5.22 27.15 -9.45
N LEU A 138 5.51 26.11 -8.67
CA LEU A 138 4.77 24.85 -8.71
C LEU A 138 3.30 25.09 -8.35
N VAL A 139 3.03 25.74 -7.22
CA VAL A 139 1.66 26.02 -6.76
C VAL A 139 0.89 26.89 -7.76
N GLN A 140 1.47 28.01 -8.20
CA GLN A 140 0.76 28.95 -9.08
C GLN A 140 0.51 28.37 -10.46
N THR A 141 1.47 27.63 -11.02
CA THR A 141 1.29 27.02 -12.35
C THR A 141 0.22 25.93 -12.30
N SER A 142 0.28 25.03 -11.32
CA SER A 142 -0.68 23.93 -11.18
C SER A 142 -2.11 24.43 -10.95
N LYS A 143 -2.30 25.48 -10.13
CA LYS A 143 -3.62 26.12 -9.92
C LYS A 143 -4.27 26.65 -11.20
N THR A 144 -3.46 27.04 -12.18
CA THR A 144 -3.97 27.60 -13.45
C THR A 144 -4.24 26.55 -14.51
N ARG A 145 -3.80 25.30 -14.30
CA ARG A 145 -4.03 24.21 -15.25
C ARG A 145 -5.46 23.69 -15.15
N SER A 146 -5.99 23.31 -16.30
CA SER A 146 -7.25 22.61 -16.42
C SER A 146 -7.08 21.10 -16.18
N ARG A 147 -8.20 20.41 -15.96
CA ARG A 147 -8.23 18.92 -15.89
C ARG A 147 -7.90 18.23 -17.21
N THR A 148 -7.78 18.96 -18.31
CA THR A 148 -7.37 18.39 -19.60
C THR A 148 -5.86 18.51 -19.85
N GLU A 149 -5.16 19.25 -18.99
CA GLU A 149 -3.71 19.37 -19.05
C GLU A 149 -3.06 18.36 -18.11
N LEU A 150 -1.82 17.98 -18.42
CA LEU A 150 -1.00 17.14 -17.53
C LEU A 150 -0.68 17.90 -16.23
N GLU A 151 -0.20 17.21 -15.22
CA GLU A 151 0.36 17.85 -14.02
C GLU A 151 1.67 18.59 -14.35
N TYR A 152 1.96 19.67 -13.60
CA TYR A 152 3.20 20.42 -13.77
C TYR A 152 4.25 19.91 -12.80
N GLU A 153 5.26 19.23 -13.32
CA GLU A 153 6.25 18.50 -12.52
C GLU A 153 7.48 19.34 -12.19
N LEU A 154 8.23 18.91 -11.17
CA LEU A 154 9.50 19.55 -10.83
C LEU A 154 10.49 19.50 -12.00
N LEU A 155 10.50 18.44 -12.81
CA LEU A 155 11.30 18.37 -14.04
C LEU A 155 10.94 19.45 -15.06
N ASP A 156 9.66 19.83 -15.18
CA ASP A 156 9.18 20.85 -16.14
C ASP A 156 9.70 22.26 -15.82
N THR A 157 10.24 22.46 -14.61
CA THR A 157 10.83 23.74 -14.21
C THR A 157 12.17 24.04 -14.88
N GLY A 158 12.83 23.02 -15.46
CA GLY A 158 14.16 23.08 -16.06
C GLY A 158 15.31 22.95 -15.05
N LEU A 159 15.03 22.74 -13.76
CA LEU A 159 16.05 22.65 -12.70
C LEU A 159 17.04 21.49 -12.89
N PHE A 160 16.64 20.44 -13.62
CA PHE A 160 17.42 19.23 -13.82
C PHE A 160 18.11 19.16 -15.19
N ASP A 161 17.85 20.11 -16.10
CA ASP A 161 18.31 20.08 -17.50
C ASP A 161 19.84 20.06 -17.62
N GLN A 162 20.53 20.76 -16.71
CA GLN A 162 21.98 20.84 -16.66
C GLN A 162 22.60 19.89 -15.62
N ASN A 163 21.84 18.92 -15.12
CA ASN A 163 22.25 18.00 -14.05
C ASN A 163 22.69 18.68 -12.74
N ARG A 164 22.24 19.92 -12.49
CA ARG A 164 22.60 20.70 -11.28
C ARG A 164 21.79 20.27 -10.05
N TYR A 165 22.01 19.04 -9.61
CA TYR A 165 21.40 18.46 -8.42
C TYR A 165 22.39 17.57 -7.66
N PHE A 166 22.03 17.24 -6.43
CA PHE A 166 22.70 16.24 -5.62
C PHE A 166 21.90 14.95 -5.61
N ASP A 167 22.56 13.81 -5.82
CA ASP A 167 22.01 12.53 -5.34
C ASP A 167 22.46 12.36 -3.89
N VAL A 168 21.50 12.21 -2.98
CA VAL A 168 21.74 12.02 -1.55
C VAL A 168 21.28 10.62 -1.18
N PHE A 169 22.24 9.70 -1.09
CA PHE A 169 21.99 8.34 -0.63
C PHE A 169 22.04 8.29 0.90
N VAL A 170 21.05 7.65 1.50
CA VAL A 170 21.01 7.37 2.94
C VAL A 170 20.96 5.85 3.12
N GLU A 171 22.01 5.29 3.70
CA GLU A 171 22.12 3.87 4.00
C GLU A 171 22.12 3.64 5.50
N TYR A 172 21.28 2.70 5.96
CA TYR A 172 21.21 2.23 7.33
C TYR A 172 21.73 0.81 7.43
N ALA A 173 22.52 0.51 8.44
CA ALA A 173 22.95 -0.85 8.76
C ALA A 173 22.90 -1.08 10.27
N LYS A 174 22.31 -2.19 10.70
CA LYS A 174 22.25 -2.55 12.12
C LYS A 174 23.43 -3.44 12.52
N GLY A 175 24.21 -2.99 13.50
CA GLY A 175 25.21 -3.83 14.19
C GLY A 175 24.55 -4.80 15.16
N SER A 176 23.48 -4.35 15.82
CA SER A 176 22.61 -5.08 16.73
C SER A 176 21.20 -4.47 16.70
N PRO A 177 20.19 -5.03 17.41
CA PRO A 177 18.87 -4.41 17.52
C PRO A 177 18.87 -2.97 18.06
N GLU A 178 19.87 -2.56 18.84
CA GLU A 178 19.98 -1.23 19.46
C GLU A 178 21.18 -0.43 18.92
N ASP A 179 21.76 -0.84 17.79
CA ASP A 179 22.93 -0.21 17.20
C ASP A 179 22.74 0.01 15.70
N MET A 180 22.49 1.27 15.33
CA MET A 180 22.18 1.69 13.97
C MET A 180 23.27 2.61 13.44
N LEU A 181 23.94 2.15 12.39
CA LEU A 181 24.94 2.89 11.62
C LEU A 181 24.25 3.55 10.44
N VAL A 182 24.60 4.81 10.17
CA VAL A 182 24.05 5.57 9.06
C VAL A 182 25.18 6.16 8.23
N ARG A 183 25.17 5.90 6.93
CA ARG A 183 26.09 6.50 5.95
C ARG A 183 25.28 7.35 4.97
N ILE A 184 25.57 8.64 4.93
CA ILE A 184 24.96 9.59 4.00
C ILE A 184 26.00 9.94 2.94
N THR A 185 25.74 9.58 1.68
CA THR A 185 26.65 9.84 0.56
C THR A 185 26.03 10.83 -0.39
N VAL A 186 26.68 11.98 -0.56
CA VAL A 186 26.23 13.07 -1.42
C VAL A 186 27.08 13.09 -2.67
N HIS A 187 26.46 12.86 -3.83
CA HIS A 187 27.08 13.01 -5.13
C HIS A 187 26.66 14.34 -5.75
N ASN A 188 27.63 15.09 -6.28
CA ASN A 188 27.34 16.27 -7.09
C ASN A 188 27.22 15.84 -8.57
N ARG A 189 26.02 15.92 -9.13
CA ARG A 189 25.77 15.61 -10.55
C ARG A 189 26.03 16.80 -11.47
N GLY A 190 26.18 17.99 -10.89
CA GLY A 190 26.37 19.23 -11.61
C GLY A 190 27.79 19.39 -12.17
N PRO A 191 27.96 20.33 -13.12
CA PRO A 191 29.25 20.60 -13.75
C PRO A 191 30.19 21.46 -12.89
N GLU A 192 29.70 22.00 -11.77
CA GLU A 192 30.43 22.94 -10.91
C GLU A 192 30.49 22.42 -9.47
N THR A 193 31.56 22.76 -8.75
CA THR A 193 31.67 22.51 -7.32
C THR A 193 30.50 23.15 -6.59
N ALA A 194 29.82 22.39 -5.74
CA ALA A 194 28.68 22.87 -4.98
C ALA A 194 28.81 22.50 -3.49
N THR A 195 28.34 23.39 -2.63
CA THR A 195 28.29 23.17 -1.19
C THR A 195 26.89 22.75 -0.79
N LEU A 196 26.80 21.77 0.10
CA LEU A 196 25.55 21.31 0.69
C LEU A 196 25.71 21.29 2.22
N HIS A 197 24.74 21.84 2.92
CA HIS A 197 24.60 21.64 4.35
C HIS A 197 23.79 20.38 4.59
N VAL A 198 24.35 19.45 5.35
CA VAL A 198 23.76 18.14 5.67
C VAL A 198 23.57 18.08 7.17
N LEU A 199 22.32 17.88 7.60
CA LEU A 199 21.90 17.98 8.99
C LEU A 199 21.17 16.69 9.44
N PRO A 200 21.91 15.61 9.73
CA PRO A 200 21.33 14.46 10.41
C PRO A 200 20.74 14.91 11.75
N THR A 201 19.44 14.69 11.93
CA THR A 201 18.65 15.30 13.02
C THR A 201 18.00 14.22 13.86
N LEU A 202 18.11 14.36 15.18
CA LEU A 202 17.52 13.46 16.18
C LEU A 202 16.57 14.25 17.08
N TRP A 203 15.35 13.77 17.31
CA TRP A 203 14.39 14.44 18.18
C TRP A 203 13.41 13.49 18.84
N PHE A 204 12.86 13.92 19.97
CA PHE A 204 11.72 13.26 20.59
C PHE A 204 10.40 13.79 20.01
N ARG A 205 9.46 12.88 19.73
CA ARG A 205 8.07 13.26 19.41
C ARG A 205 7.49 14.03 20.60
N ASN A 206 6.82 15.15 20.33
CA ASN A 206 6.29 16.00 21.39
C ASN A 206 5.05 15.34 22.02
N GLU A 207 5.23 14.64 23.13
CA GLU A 207 4.15 14.06 23.94
C GLU A 207 3.84 14.90 25.19
N TRP A 208 4.84 15.60 25.71
CA TRP A 208 4.76 16.36 26.96
C TRP A 208 3.89 17.62 26.89
N SER A 209 3.57 18.12 25.70
CA SER A 209 2.64 19.23 25.53
C SER A 209 1.18 18.82 25.67
N TRP A 210 0.87 17.53 25.50
CA TRP A 210 -0.50 17.02 25.36
C TRP A 210 -0.89 16.03 26.47
N LEU A 211 0.07 15.22 26.93
CA LEU A 211 -0.15 14.18 27.92
C LEU A 211 0.24 14.66 29.32
N THR A 212 -0.60 14.35 30.30
CA THR A 212 -0.26 14.49 31.72
C THR A 212 0.48 13.25 32.21
N GLY A 213 1.67 13.40 32.79
CA GLY A 213 2.40 12.31 33.43
C GLY A 213 3.80 11.96 32.91
N PRO A 214 4.09 11.93 31.59
CA PRO A 214 5.42 11.55 31.13
C PRO A 214 6.46 12.62 31.49
N GLU A 215 7.60 12.18 32.03
CA GLU A 215 8.73 13.06 32.24
C GLU A 215 9.28 13.52 30.88
N ARG A 216 9.48 14.83 30.74
CA ARG A 216 9.99 15.41 29.49
C ARG A 216 11.38 14.84 29.19
N PRO A 217 11.58 14.23 28.01
CA PRO A 217 12.88 13.66 27.66
C PRO A 217 13.91 14.76 27.40
N ASN A 218 15.19 14.38 27.37
CA ASN A 218 16.28 15.33 27.17
C ASN A 218 17.33 14.80 26.18
N ILE A 219 17.85 15.69 25.36
CA ILE A 219 19.03 15.48 24.53
C ILE A 219 20.06 16.54 24.92
N ARG A 220 21.29 16.13 25.23
CA ARG A 220 22.38 17.05 25.60
C ARG A 220 23.70 16.65 24.99
N GLN A 221 24.59 17.61 24.74
CA GLN A 221 25.96 17.31 24.34
C GLN A 221 26.72 16.67 25.50
N VAL A 222 27.45 15.60 25.22
CA VAL A 222 28.39 14.96 26.16
C VAL A 222 29.82 15.04 25.63
N ALA A 223 30.80 14.63 26.44
CA ALA A 223 32.21 14.71 26.06
C ALA A 223 32.50 13.96 24.75
N GLY A 224 32.94 14.72 23.73
CA GLY A 224 33.41 14.22 22.44
C GLY A 224 34.94 14.22 22.33
N THR A 225 35.44 14.11 21.09
CA THR A 225 36.86 14.33 20.74
C THR A 225 36.92 15.19 19.46
N THR A 226 38.11 15.62 19.04
CA THR A 226 38.28 16.32 17.75
C THR A 226 37.88 15.48 16.53
N SER A 227 37.72 14.16 16.72
CA SER A 227 37.28 13.23 15.68
C SER A 227 35.82 12.79 15.82
N ARG A 228 35.09 13.26 16.86
CA ARG A 228 33.67 12.95 17.06
C ARG A 228 32.93 13.94 17.97
N SER A 229 31.74 14.34 17.56
CA SER A 229 30.73 14.97 18.41
C SER A 229 29.73 13.92 18.92
N VAL A 230 29.21 14.09 20.14
CA VAL A 230 28.28 13.13 20.75
C VAL A 230 27.14 13.85 21.48
N ALA A 231 25.91 13.43 21.20
CA ALA A 231 24.74 13.79 21.99
C ALA A 231 24.19 12.56 22.73
N GLN A 232 23.81 12.75 23.99
CA GLN A 232 23.10 11.75 24.80
C GLN A 232 21.62 12.11 24.81
N ALA A 233 20.77 11.17 24.42
CA ALA A 233 19.31 11.25 24.50
C ALA A 233 18.82 10.36 25.65
N THR A 234 17.99 10.89 26.54
CA THR A 234 17.46 10.21 27.72
C THR A 234 15.94 10.23 27.68
N HIS A 235 15.34 9.05 27.80
CA HIS A 235 13.90 8.85 27.86
C HIS A 235 13.57 7.78 28.89
N THR A 236 12.48 7.94 29.63
CA THR A 236 12.10 7.03 30.74
C THR A 236 11.91 5.57 30.28
N VAL A 237 11.31 5.37 29.11
CA VAL A 237 11.06 4.03 28.53
C VAL A 237 12.24 3.51 27.71
N LEU A 238 12.84 4.33 26.84
CA LEU A 238 13.94 3.86 25.97
C LEU A 238 15.26 3.73 26.75
N GLY A 239 15.41 4.43 27.87
CA GLY A 239 16.69 4.58 28.56
C GLY A 239 17.59 5.60 27.86
N GLU A 240 18.89 5.40 27.97
CA GLU A 240 19.89 6.27 27.34
C GLU A 240 20.25 5.79 25.93
N ARG A 241 20.35 6.72 24.99
CA ARG A 241 20.88 6.51 23.65
C ARG A 241 21.93 7.57 23.33
N TYR A 242 22.89 7.21 22.50
CA TYR A 242 24.03 8.04 22.15
C TYR A 242 24.08 8.20 20.64
N PHE A 243 24.05 9.44 20.21
CA PHE A 243 24.14 9.85 18.82
C PHE A 243 25.55 10.37 18.54
N TYR A 244 26.35 9.51 17.89
CA TYR A 244 27.71 9.80 17.49
C TYR A 244 27.73 10.41 16.10
N CYS A 245 28.49 11.50 15.95
CA CYS A 245 28.71 12.21 14.70
C CYS A 245 30.20 12.23 14.39
N GLU A 246 30.59 11.82 13.18
CA GLU A 246 32.00 11.83 12.77
C GLU A 246 32.54 13.26 12.65
N GLY A 247 33.77 13.49 13.12
CA GLY A 247 34.46 14.78 13.09
C GLY A 247 34.04 15.74 14.21
N ASP A 248 34.74 16.87 14.29
CA ASP A 248 34.40 17.99 15.16
C ASP A 248 33.27 18.82 14.53
N THR A 249 32.06 18.25 14.56
CA THR A 249 30.88 18.82 13.91
C THR A 249 30.03 19.59 14.91
N PRO A 250 29.60 20.83 14.62
CA PRO A 250 28.68 21.57 15.48
C PRO A 250 27.36 20.81 15.72
N LEU A 251 26.94 20.73 16.98
CA LEU A 251 25.63 20.20 17.35
C LEU A 251 24.70 21.35 17.71
N LEU A 252 23.61 21.49 16.96
CA LEU A 252 22.63 22.57 17.09
C LEU A 252 21.41 22.05 17.87
N PHE A 253 21.16 22.60 19.06
CA PHE A 253 20.10 22.14 19.96
C PHE A 253 18.89 23.07 19.95
N THR A 254 17.69 22.49 20.01
CA THR A 254 16.44 23.21 20.22
C THR A 254 15.40 22.28 20.86
N GLU A 255 14.17 22.75 20.99
CA GLU A 255 13.03 21.96 21.39
C GLU A 255 12.16 21.57 20.20
N ASN A 256 11.58 20.36 20.20
CA ASN A 256 10.46 20.02 19.31
C ASN A 256 9.16 20.66 19.82
N GLU A 257 9.17 21.98 20.02
CA GLU A 257 8.07 22.76 20.57
C GLU A 257 7.48 23.69 19.53
N THR A 258 6.15 23.83 19.54
CA THR A 258 5.48 24.74 18.60
C THR A 258 5.96 26.18 18.81
N ASN A 259 6.37 26.82 17.71
CA ASN A 259 6.59 28.26 17.64
C ASN A 259 5.23 28.98 17.65
N THR A 260 4.64 29.10 18.84
CA THR A 260 3.32 29.70 19.03
C THR A 260 3.26 31.17 18.63
N GLN A 261 4.40 31.87 18.65
CA GLN A 261 4.48 33.26 18.20
C GLN A 261 4.27 33.37 16.70
N ARG A 262 4.92 32.50 15.93
CA ARG A 262 4.73 32.45 14.46
C ARG A 262 3.34 31.93 14.09
N VAL A 263 2.89 30.85 14.73
CA VAL A 263 1.70 30.10 14.29
C VAL A 263 0.40 30.72 14.81
N PHE A 264 0.38 31.18 16.07
CA PHE A 264 -0.84 31.64 16.74
C PHE A 264 -0.76 33.09 17.23
N GLY A 265 0.35 33.80 17.01
CA GLY A 265 0.54 35.17 17.47
C GLY A 265 0.67 35.32 18.99
N ILE A 266 0.95 34.24 19.74
CA ILE A 266 1.10 34.27 21.20
C ILE A 266 2.55 33.98 21.63
N PRO A 267 3.06 34.57 22.72
CA PRO A 267 4.46 34.41 23.14
C PRO A 267 4.89 32.95 23.28
N ASN A 268 6.08 32.62 22.79
CA ASN A 268 6.67 31.30 22.95
C ASN A 268 6.97 31.01 24.43
N ARG A 269 6.76 29.77 24.88
CA ARG A 269 7.12 29.32 26.24
C ARG A 269 8.63 29.24 26.47
N THR A 270 9.38 29.07 25.40
CA THR A 270 10.85 28.97 25.35
C THR A 270 11.34 29.73 24.11
N PRO A 271 12.52 30.38 24.13
CA PRO A 271 13.09 30.98 22.94
C PRO A 271 13.55 29.94 21.89
N TYR A 272 13.75 28.67 22.29
CA TYR A 272 14.20 27.60 21.42
C TYR A 272 13.00 26.72 21.02
N VAL A 273 12.57 26.84 19.77
CA VAL A 273 11.36 26.21 19.21
C VAL A 273 11.68 25.36 17.97
N LYS A 274 10.69 24.65 17.43
CA LYS A 274 10.88 23.62 16.39
C LYS A 274 11.68 24.09 15.16
N ASP A 275 11.49 25.35 14.74
CA ASP A 275 12.12 25.98 13.58
C ASP A 275 13.42 26.76 13.91
N SER A 276 13.91 26.72 15.16
CA SER A 276 15.14 27.40 15.57
C SER A 276 16.37 27.00 14.75
N ILE A 277 16.50 25.72 14.39
CA ILE A 277 17.64 25.25 13.56
C ILE A 277 17.55 25.84 12.15
N ASN A 278 16.33 26.00 11.61
CA ASN A 278 16.12 26.70 10.35
C ASN A 278 16.58 28.16 10.45
N HIS A 279 16.16 28.88 11.49
CA HIS A 279 16.58 30.27 11.71
C HIS A 279 18.09 30.43 11.86
N PHE A 280 18.75 29.48 12.53
CA PHE A 280 20.20 29.50 12.69
C PHE A 280 20.93 29.29 11.35
N VAL A 281 20.57 28.25 10.61
CA VAL A 281 21.28 27.83 9.39
C VAL A 281 20.92 28.70 8.19
N VAL A 282 19.62 28.93 7.96
CA VAL A 282 19.12 29.61 6.75
C VAL A 282 19.10 31.12 6.94
N ASN A 283 18.70 31.61 8.13
CA ASN A 283 18.57 33.05 8.38
C ASN A 283 19.77 33.66 9.14
N GLY A 284 20.79 32.86 9.49
CA GLY A 284 22.00 33.32 10.17
C GLY A 284 21.78 33.80 11.61
N GLN A 285 20.64 33.47 12.23
CA GLN A 285 20.28 33.93 13.58
C GLN A 285 21.01 33.09 14.64
N GLN A 286 22.22 33.50 15.01
CA GLN A 286 23.10 32.73 15.91
C GLN A 286 22.48 32.40 17.28
N GLY A 287 21.62 33.27 17.81
CA GLY A 287 20.94 33.07 19.10
C GLY A 287 19.68 32.19 19.04
N ALA A 288 19.31 31.65 17.88
CA ALA A 288 18.07 30.88 17.72
C ALA A 288 18.15 29.48 18.35
N VAL A 289 19.35 28.90 18.49
CA VAL A 289 19.60 27.57 19.06
C VAL A 289 20.07 27.67 20.51
N ASN A 290 19.87 26.61 21.30
CA ASN A 290 20.17 26.62 22.73
C ASN A 290 21.70 26.58 22.99
N PRO A 291 22.31 27.65 23.54
CA PRO A 291 23.74 27.71 23.81
C PRO A 291 24.16 26.78 24.96
N GLU A 292 23.23 26.32 25.79
CA GLU A 292 23.46 25.33 26.85
C GLU A 292 23.62 23.90 26.30
N LYS A 293 23.46 23.72 24.97
CA LYS A 293 23.67 22.45 24.26
C LYS A 293 22.79 21.32 24.82
N THR A 294 21.53 21.67 25.04
CA THR A 294 20.49 20.79 25.59
C THR A 294 19.13 21.09 24.94
N GLY A 295 18.24 20.11 24.87
CA GLY A 295 16.87 20.28 24.42
C GLY A 295 16.15 18.96 24.16
N THR A 296 15.22 18.93 23.21
CA THR A 296 14.51 17.71 22.75
C THR A 296 14.72 17.42 21.26
N LYS A 297 15.43 18.30 20.55
CA LYS A 297 15.84 18.17 19.14
C LYS A 297 17.28 18.61 18.97
N VAL A 298 18.08 17.85 18.22
CA VAL A 298 19.47 18.17 17.88
C VAL A 298 19.76 17.87 16.42
N ALA A 299 20.54 18.72 15.75
CA ALA A 299 21.08 18.44 14.42
C ALA A 299 22.62 18.57 14.40
N ALA A 300 23.29 17.63 13.74
CA ALA A 300 24.72 17.73 13.46
C ALA A 300 24.94 18.50 12.16
N HIS A 301 25.56 19.69 12.21
CA HIS A 301 25.67 20.58 11.06
C HIS A 301 26.95 20.34 10.26
N TYR A 302 26.86 19.50 9.24
CA TYR A 302 27.94 19.31 8.27
C TYR A 302 27.80 20.31 7.12
N GLN A 303 28.90 21.00 6.79
CA GLN A 303 29.00 21.77 5.55
C GLN A 303 30.01 21.07 4.63
N ILE A 304 29.51 20.42 3.59
CA ILE A 304 30.35 19.66 2.65
C ILE A 304 30.44 20.40 1.33
N THR A 305 31.64 20.45 0.77
CA THR A 305 31.88 20.97 -0.59
C THR A 305 32.27 19.80 -1.48
N VAL A 306 31.46 19.57 -2.52
CA VAL A 306 31.57 18.39 -3.38
C VAL A 306 31.96 18.86 -4.79
N PRO A 307 33.16 18.51 -5.29
CA PRO A 307 33.56 18.81 -6.66
C PRO A 307 32.62 18.17 -7.71
N PRO A 308 32.63 18.65 -8.97
CA PRO A 308 31.81 18.09 -10.04
C PRO A 308 32.02 16.58 -10.21
N GLY A 309 30.94 15.79 -10.26
CA GLY A 309 30.99 14.34 -10.44
C GLY A 309 31.55 13.55 -9.26
N GLU A 310 32.09 14.21 -8.22
CA GLU A 310 32.60 13.57 -7.02
C GLU A 310 31.49 13.31 -5.99
N SER A 311 31.84 12.59 -4.93
CA SER A 311 31.01 12.41 -3.75
C SER A 311 31.77 12.64 -2.44
N ARG A 312 31.01 12.91 -1.39
CA ARG A 312 31.47 12.92 0.00
C ARG A 312 30.51 12.12 0.86
N ALA A 313 31.05 11.38 1.82
CA ALA A 313 30.28 10.58 2.75
C ALA A 313 30.37 11.15 4.16
N ILE A 314 29.26 11.13 4.88
CA ILE A 314 29.14 11.46 6.30
C ILE A 314 28.69 10.20 7.03
N ARG A 315 29.23 9.97 8.22
CA ARG A 315 28.89 8.82 9.07
C ARG A 315 28.36 9.29 10.40
N VAL A 316 27.21 8.74 10.80
CA VAL A 316 26.64 8.91 12.14
C VAL A 316 26.20 7.55 12.68
N ARG A 317 26.06 7.43 14.00
CA ARG A 317 25.67 6.17 14.66
C ARG A 317 24.80 6.43 15.86
N LEU A 318 23.66 5.75 15.97
CA LEU A 318 22.76 5.78 17.11
C LEU A 318 22.84 4.44 17.84
N THR A 319 23.22 4.46 19.12
CA THR A 319 23.38 3.23 19.91
C THR A 319 23.09 3.44 21.40
N ASP A 320 22.81 2.38 22.14
CA ASP A 320 22.73 2.37 23.60
C ASP A 320 24.10 2.29 24.30
N VAL A 321 25.20 2.16 23.55
CA VAL A 321 26.55 2.07 24.12
C VAL A 321 27.16 3.45 24.41
N ALA A 322 27.44 3.71 25.70
CA ALA A 322 28.04 4.96 26.17
C ALA A 322 29.50 5.16 25.71
N PRO A 323 29.99 6.42 25.62
CA PRO A 323 31.33 6.73 25.11
C PRO A 323 32.47 6.03 25.87
N ALA A 324 32.31 5.83 27.19
CA ALA A 324 33.29 5.15 28.02
C ALA A 324 33.38 3.64 27.73
N ALA A 325 32.25 2.99 27.45
CA ALA A 325 32.19 1.57 27.13
C ALA A 325 32.73 1.26 25.72
N LEU A 326 32.47 2.12 24.74
CA LEU A 326 33.06 2.01 23.39
C LEU A 326 34.59 2.10 23.40
N ALA A 327 35.17 2.77 24.39
CA ALA A 327 36.63 2.88 24.54
C ALA A 327 37.28 1.65 25.20
N GLN A 328 36.52 0.79 25.87
CA GLN A 328 37.01 -0.32 26.69
C GLN A 328 36.73 -1.72 26.11
N GLY A 329 36.10 -1.82 24.93
CA GLY A 329 35.76 -3.09 24.29
C GLY A 329 36.99 -3.91 23.89
N ASN A 330 37.24 -5.01 24.59
CA ASN A 330 38.27 -6.01 24.28
C ASN A 330 38.10 -6.59 22.87
N GLY A 331 38.93 -6.15 21.92
CA GLY A 331 39.18 -6.88 20.66
C GLY A 331 38.81 -6.18 19.35
N SER A 332 38.07 -5.06 19.36
CA SER A 332 37.91 -4.21 18.17
C SER A 332 38.42 -2.81 18.45
N LYS A 333 39.35 -2.33 17.64
CA LYS A 333 40.07 -1.07 17.83
C LYS A 333 39.13 0.15 17.75
N GLY A 334 38.64 0.64 18.89
CA GLY A 334 38.85 2.02 19.35
C GLY A 334 38.19 3.23 18.67
N SER A 335 37.17 3.10 17.80
CA SER A 335 36.43 4.26 17.27
C SER A 335 35.02 3.88 16.78
N PRO A 336 33.98 4.71 17.01
CA PRO A 336 32.63 4.47 16.47
C PRO A 336 32.57 4.44 14.93
N PHE A 337 33.61 4.96 14.25
CA PHE A 337 33.70 5.11 12.79
C PHE A 337 34.95 4.44 12.17
N GLY A 338 35.56 3.47 12.85
CA GLY A 338 36.70 2.71 12.32
C GLY A 338 36.29 1.59 11.35
N ASP A 339 37.22 0.69 11.01
CA ASP A 339 37.00 -0.44 10.08
C ASP A 339 35.77 -1.30 10.42
N ALA A 340 35.43 -1.40 11.71
CA ALA A 340 34.22 -2.11 12.16
C ALA A 340 32.92 -1.50 11.62
N PHE A 341 32.84 -0.17 11.48
CA PHE A 341 31.69 0.50 10.90
C PHE A 341 31.50 0.07 9.44
N ASP A 342 32.58 0.17 8.65
CA ASP A 342 32.54 -0.15 7.23
C ASP A 342 32.29 -1.65 6.99
N SER A 343 32.84 -2.51 7.86
CA SER A 343 32.58 -3.95 7.87
C SER A 343 31.11 -4.29 8.14
N VAL A 344 30.46 -3.64 9.12
CA VAL A 344 29.02 -3.85 9.39
C VAL A 344 28.17 -3.38 8.21
N MET A 345 28.45 -2.20 7.65
CA MET A 345 27.76 -1.69 6.46
C MET A 345 27.85 -2.69 5.29
N GLU A 346 29.05 -3.18 5.01
CA GLU A 346 29.30 -4.15 3.94
C GLU A 346 28.58 -5.48 4.21
N THR A 347 28.66 -5.98 5.44
CA THR A 347 28.07 -7.25 5.84
C THR A 347 26.56 -7.20 5.69
N ARG A 348 25.90 -6.16 6.20
CA ARG A 348 24.44 -5.99 6.10
C ARG A 348 23.98 -5.88 4.64
N ARG A 349 24.75 -5.20 3.78
CA ARG A 349 24.46 -5.14 2.34
C ARG A 349 24.57 -6.51 1.66
N LYS A 350 25.65 -7.26 1.92
CA LYS A 350 25.82 -8.62 1.36
C LYS A 350 24.73 -9.57 1.82
N GLU A 351 24.34 -9.51 3.08
CA GLU A 351 23.23 -10.31 3.61
C GLU A 351 21.89 -9.94 2.96
N ALA A 352 21.67 -8.65 2.63
CA ALA A 352 20.51 -8.22 1.86
C ALA A 352 20.55 -8.79 0.43
N ASP A 353 21.71 -8.76 -0.23
CA ASP A 353 21.90 -9.37 -1.56
C ASP A 353 21.62 -10.89 -1.52
N GLU A 354 22.17 -11.60 -0.54
CA GLU A 354 21.93 -13.04 -0.32
C GLU A 354 20.45 -13.34 -0.01
N PHE A 355 19.79 -12.49 0.76
CA PHE A 355 18.37 -12.62 1.06
C PHE A 355 17.52 -12.49 -0.20
N TYR A 356 17.70 -11.41 -0.96
CA TYR A 356 16.94 -11.17 -2.17
C TYR A 356 17.25 -12.16 -3.29
N ALA A 357 18.48 -12.67 -3.39
CA ALA A 357 18.82 -13.77 -4.30
C ALA A 357 18.04 -15.06 -3.97
N GLY A 358 17.65 -15.27 -2.71
CA GLY A 358 16.81 -16.39 -2.29
C GLY A 358 15.30 -16.15 -2.44
N VAL A 359 14.85 -14.91 -2.60
CA VAL A 359 13.43 -14.54 -2.75
C VAL A 359 13.05 -14.30 -4.22
N ILE A 360 13.96 -13.74 -5.01
CA ILE A 360 13.71 -13.33 -6.40
C ILE A 360 14.13 -14.47 -7.34
N PRO A 361 13.21 -15.05 -8.12
CA PRO A 361 13.54 -16.16 -9.02
C PRO A 361 14.50 -15.74 -10.13
N ALA A 362 15.57 -16.51 -10.38
CA ALA A 362 16.54 -16.19 -11.43
C ALA A 362 15.91 -16.03 -12.83
N ALA A 363 14.78 -16.70 -13.09
CA ALA A 363 14.06 -16.66 -14.35
C ALA A 363 13.50 -15.27 -14.72
N VAL A 364 13.37 -14.32 -13.78
CA VAL A 364 12.89 -12.96 -14.11
C VAL A 364 13.98 -12.06 -14.71
N GLY A 365 15.25 -12.51 -14.70
CA GLY A 365 16.38 -11.75 -15.24
C GLY A 365 16.77 -10.52 -14.40
N VAL A 366 17.83 -9.83 -14.82
CA VAL A 366 18.42 -8.70 -14.06
C VAL A 366 17.45 -7.52 -13.94
N ASP A 367 16.78 -7.14 -15.03
CA ASP A 367 15.84 -6.01 -15.02
C ASP A 367 14.61 -6.30 -14.15
N GLY A 368 14.06 -7.52 -14.27
CA GLY A 368 12.95 -7.95 -13.43
C GLY A 368 13.33 -8.07 -11.96
N ALA A 369 14.55 -8.51 -11.65
CA ALA A 369 15.06 -8.53 -10.29
C ALA A 369 15.18 -7.13 -9.69
N ASN A 370 15.60 -6.13 -10.47
CA ASN A 370 15.64 -4.73 -10.03
C ASN A 370 14.24 -4.20 -9.70
N VAL A 371 13.25 -4.48 -10.56
CA VAL A 371 11.84 -4.11 -10.30
C VAL A 371 11.31 -4.78 -9.04
N MET A 372 11.49 -6.11 -8.90
CA MET A 372 11.02 -6.84 -7.73
C MET A 372 11.67 -6.36 -6.43
N ARG A 373 12.99 -6.12 -6.43
CA ARG A 373 13.69 -5.65 -5.22
C ARG A 373 13.21 -4.27 -4.78
N GLN A 374 13.01 -3.34 -5.71
CA GLN A 374 12.50 -2.01 -5.38
C GLN A 374 11.01 -2.03 -4.97
N ALA A 375 10.19 -2.91 -5.56
CA ALA A 375 8.81 -3.12 -5.11
C ALA A 375 8.76 -3.60 -3.66
N LEU A 376 9.59 -4.59 -3.31
CA LEU A 376 9.68 -5.12 -1.95
C LEU A 376 10.32 -4.15 -0.97
N ALA A 377 11.31 -3.37 -1.41
CA ALA A 377 11.88 -2.27 -0.63
C ALA A 377 10.81 -1.21 -0.33
N GLY A 378 9.98 -0.85 -1.32
CA GLY A 378 8.83 0.03 -1.13
C GLY A 378 7.87 -0.46 -0.07
N MET A 379 7.47 -1.74 -0.11
CA MET A 379 6.62 -2.34 0.95
C MET A 379 7.24 -2.21 2.35
N MET A 380 8.57 -2.28 2.47
CA MET A 380 9.26 -2.17 3.76
C MET A 380 9.42 -0.72 4.22
N TRP A 381 9.73 0.20 3.31
CA TRP A 381 9.83 1.63 3.59
C TRP A 381 8.48 2.26 3.90
N SER A 382 7.40 1.73 3.33
CA SER A 382 6.02 2.19 3.55
C SER A 382 5.39 1.72 4.88
N LYS A 383 6.15 1.07 5.76
CA LYS A 383 5.72 0.81 7.14
C LYS A 383 5.73 2.11 7.93
N GLN A 384 4.64 2.43 8.62
CA GLN A 384 4.51 3.67 9.39
C GLN A 384 3.96 3.39 10.78
N PHE A 385 4.49 4.06 11.81
CA PHE A 385 3.81 4.13 13.10
C PHE A 385 2.59 5.03 12.97
N TYR A 386 1.40 4.44 13.14
CA TYR A 386 0.14 5.15 13.01
C TYR A 386 -0.54 5.21 14.37
N HIS A 387 -0.44 6.35 15.04
CA HIS A 387 -1.09 6.62 16.31
C HIS A 387 -2.26 7.57 16.10
N TYR A 388 -3.44 7.16 16.54
CA TYR A 388 -4.65 7.96 16.46
C TYR A 388 -5.68 7.41 17.47
N ASP A 389 -5.82 8.13 18.58
CA ASP A 389 -6.89 7.90 19.56
C ASP A 389 -8.11 8.74 19.14
N VAL A 390 -9.09 8.07 18.54
CA VAL A 390 -10.25 8.71 17.93
C VAL A 390 -11.15 9.31 19.01
N ASP A 391 -11.28 8.64 20.15
CA ASP A 391 -12.06 9.16 21.27
C ASP A 391 -11.49 10.48 21.75
N LYS A 392 -10.17 10.50 22.01
CA LYS A 392 -9.49 11.70 22.47
C LYS A 392 -9.59 12.85 21.48
N TRP A 393 -9.46 12.56 20.19
CA TRP A 393 -9.63 13.56 19.14
C TRP A 393 -11.06 14.12 19.07
N LEU A 394 -12.09 13.27 19.21
CA LEU A 394 -13.49 13.71 19.25
C LEU A 394 -13.81 14.53 20.51
N GLU A 395 -13.34 14.09 21.69
CA GLU A 395 -13.51 14.79 22.96
C GLU A 395 -12.97 16.23 22.91
N GLU A 396 -11.76 16.40 22.37
CA GLU A 396 -11.09 17.70 22.26
C GLU A 396 -11.80 18.65 21.31
N ARG A 397 -12.60 18.13 20.39
CA ARG A 397 -13.48 18.90 19.50
C ARG A 397 -14.87 19.12 20.09
N GLY A 398 -15.12 18.66 21.32
CA GLY A 398 -16.41 18.78 22.00
C GLY A 398 -17.48 17.81 21.49
N SER A 399 -17.09 16.75 20.78
CA SER A 399 -17.97 15.71 20.23
C SER A 399 -18.06 14.50 21.16
N ASP A 400 -18.19 14.75 22.46
CA ASP A 400 -18.33 13.72 23.49
C ASP A 400 -19.81 13.27 23.59
N PRO A 401 -20.12 11.98 23.39
CA PRO A 401 -21.48 11.48 23.35
C PRO A 401 -22.21 11.57 24.70
N PHE A 402 -21.47 11.75 25.80
CA PHE A 402 -22.03 11.86 27.15
C PHE A 402 -22.33 13.31 27.58
N LYS A 403 -21.92 14.31 26.80
CA LYS A 403 -22.20 15.73 27.10
C LYS A 403 -23.51 16.20 26.47
N HIS A 404 -24.31 16.93 27.25
CA HIS A 404 -25.59 17.51 26.79
C HIS A 404 -25.42 18.52 25.64
N ASN A 405 -24.33 19.31 25.67
CA ASN A 405 -24.02 20.33 24.67
C ASN A 405 -22.93 19.84 23.69
N ARG A 406 -23.05 18.61 23.19
CA ARG A 406 -22.08 18.05 22.24
C ARG A 406 -22.12 18.78 20.90
N LYS A 407 -20.94 18.96 20.30
CA LYS A 407 -20.80 19.40 18.90
C LYS A 407 -20.81 18.18 17.99
N GLN A 408 -21.42 18.30 16.81
CA GLN A 408 -21.28 17.26 15.77
C GLN A 408 -19.84 17.25 15.25
N ALA A 409 -19.27 16.06 15.05
CA ALA A 409 -17.95 15.96 14.43
C ALA A 409 -18.10 15.96 12.89
N PRO A 410 -17.13 16.54 12.15
CA PRO A 410 -17.17 16.55 10.69
C PRO A 410 -16.93 15.14 10.11
N ARG A 411 -16.34 14.23 10.89
CA ARG A 411 -16.06 12.84 10.48
C ARG A 411 -15.92 11.92 11.68
N ASN A 412 -16.08 10.63 11.43
CA ASN A 412 -15.78 9.54 12.36
C ASN A 412 -16.49 9.57 13.73
N GLU A 413 -17.59 10.32 13.90
CA GLU A 413 -18.30 10.50 15.19
C GLU A 413 -18.78 9.18 15.81
N HIS A 414 -18.94 8.11 15.04
CA HIS A 414 -19.39 6.80 15.55
C HIS A 414 -18.24 5.86 15.96
N TRP A 415 -16.99 6.33 15.94
CA TRP A 415 -15.79 5.50 16.10
C TRP A 415 -15.03 5.76 17.41
N HIS A 416 -15.70 6.20 18.48
CA HIS A 416 -15.11 6.44 19.81
C HIS A 416 -14.33 5.24 20.41
N HIS A 417 -14.59 4.01 19.99
CA HIS A 417 -13.85 2.84 20.49
C HIS A 417 -12.46 2.68 19.84
N MET A 418 -12.20 3.40 18.75
CA MET A 418 -11.04 3.15 17.92
C MET A 418 -9.78 3.78 18.53
N TYR A 419 -8.77 2.93 18.70
CA TYR A 419 -7.43 3.33 19.12
C TYR A 419 -6.40 2.68 18.19
N ASN A 420 -5.68 3.52 17.45
CA ASN A 420 -4.57 3.10 16.60
C ASN A 420 -3.25 3.42 17.30
N GLY A 421 -2.27 2.53 17.26
CA GLY A 421 -0.96 2.72 17.90
C GLY A 421 0.05 1.64 17.53
N ASP A 422 0.04 1.26 16.25
CA ASP A 422 0.79 0.13 15.70
C ASP A 422 1.55 0.53 14.44
N ILE A 423 2.50 -0.32 14.03
CA ILE A 423 3.16 -0.21 12.72
C ILE A 423 2.24 -0.81 11.66
N ILE A 424 1.84 0.00 10.70
CA ILE A 424 0.90 -0.37 9.63
C ILE A 424 1.57 -0.18 8.26
N SER A 425 1.30 -1.06 7.31
CA SER A 425 1.73 -0.90 5.92
C SER A 425 0.85 0.16 5.23
N MET A 426 1.42 1.31 4.91
CA MET A 426 0.70 2.36 4.18
C MET A 426 0.62 2.02 2.68
N PRO A 427 -0.39 2.55 1.97
CA PRO A 427 -0.37 2.59 0.51
C PRO A 427 0.85 3.40 0.02
N ASP A 428 0.95 4.65 0.48
CA ASP A 428 1.99 5.63 0.13
C ASP A 428 2.23 6.51 1.37
N LYS A 429 3.47 6.78 1.80
CA LYS A 429 3.70 7.57 3.04
C LYS A 429 3.61 9.08 2.88
N TRP A 430 3.38 9.60 1.68
CA TRP A 430 3.18 11.02 1.40
C TRP A 430 1.74 11.33 1.01
N GLU A 431 1.16 10.71 -0.04
CA GLU A 431 -0.24 10.98 -0.44
C GLU A 431 -1.24 10.35 0.53
N TYR A 432 -0.98 9.08 0.87
CA TYR A 432 -1.82 8.27 1.75
C TYR A 432 -1.12 7.90 3.07
N PRO A 433 -0.68 8.88 3.91
CA PRO A 433 0.02 8.63 5.18
C PRO A 433 -0.93 8.09 6.27
N TRP A 434 -1.91 7.30 5.84
CA TRP A 434 -3.00 6.65 6.52
C TRP A 434 -3.32 5.34 5.80
N TYR A 435 -3.87 4.36 6.52
CA TYR A 435 -4.21 3.07 5.92
C TYR A 435 -5.59 3.10 5.26
N ALA A 436 -5.73 2.33 4.18
CA ALA A 436 -7.00 1.82 3.71
C ALA A 436 -7.05 0.32 3.96
N ALA A 437 -8.13 -0.18 4.56
CA ALA A 437 -8.15 -1.56 5.02
C ALA A 437 -8.14 -2.55 3.84
N TRP A 438 -8.82 -2.26 2.73
CA TRP A 438 -8.80 -3.17 1.58
C TRP A 438 -7.43 -3.22 0.89
N ASP A 439 -6.68 -2.11 0.83
CA ASP A 439 -5.29 -2.07 0.37
C ASP A 439 -4.41 -3.07 1.12
N LEU A 440 -4.55 -3.15 2.45
CA LEU A 440 -3.78 -4.10 3.28
C LEU A 440 -3.93 -5.55 2.81
N ALA A 441 -5.10 -5.95 2.30
CA ALA A 441 -5.32 -7.28 1.76
C ALA A 441 -4.44 -7.56 0.52
N PHE A 442 -4.20 -6.54 -0.31
CA PHE A 442 -3.31 -6.63 -1.47
C PHE A 442 -1.84 -6.51 -1.06
N HIS A 443 -1.50 -5.65 -0.10
CA HIS A 443 -0.14 -5.50 0.44
C HIS A 443 0.42 -6.85 0.89
N VAL A 444 -0.40 -7.65 1.56
CA VAL A 444 -0.04 -8.95 2.12
C VAL A 444 0.44 -9.94 1.05
N LEU A 445 -0.05 -9.85 -0.19
CA LEU A 445 0.42 -10.72 -1.28
C LEU A 445 1.92 -10.53 -1.56
N SER A 446 2.40 -9.28 -1.48
CA SER A 446 3.80 -8.91 -1.65
C SER A 446 4.59 -9.15 -0.36
N LEU A 447 4.05 -8.74 0.79
CA LEU A 447 4.70 -8.92 2.10
C LEU A 447 5.00 -10.38 2.40
N THR A 448 4.15 -11.31 1.99
CA THR A 448 4.37 -12.74 2.19
C THR A 448 5.59 -13.31 1.45
N LEU A 449 6.18 -12.59 0.50
CA LEU A 449 7.47 -12.96 -0.10
C LEU A 449 8.65 -12.75 0.86
N VAL A 450 8.54 -11.77 1.77
CA VAL A 450 9.68 -11.30 2.59
C VAL A 450 9.43 -11.34 4.10
N ASP A 451 8.21 -11.10 4.56
CA ASP A 451 7.82 -11.01 5.98
C ASP A 451 6.36 -11.48 6.17
N PRO A 452 6.07 -12.80 6.06
CA PRO A 452 4.72 -13.34 6.19
C PRO A 452 4.11 -13.10 7.57
N ASP A 453 4.92 -13.01 8.64
CA ASP A 453 4.43 -12.73 9.99
C ASP A 453 3.85 -11.32 10.08
N PHE A 454 4.54 -10.32 9.50
CA PHE A 454 4.00 -8.97 9.41
C PHE A 454 2.71 -8.94 8.59
N GLY A 455 2.66 -9.67 7.46
CA GLY A 455 1.43 -9.82 6.67
C GLY A 455 0.24 -10.35 7.49
N LYS A 456 0.44 -11.44 8.26
CA LYS A 456 -0.59 -11.97 9.19
C LYS A 456 -1.01 -10.95 10.24
N GLN A 457 -0.06 -10.18 10.76
CA GLN A 457 -0.33 -9.13 11.75
C GLN A 457 -1.19 -8.01 11.17
N GLN A 458 -0.95 -7.57 9.93
CA GLN A 458 -1.73 -6.52 9.27
C GLN A 458 -3.21 -6.93 9.11
N LEU A 459 -3.48 -8.14 8.63
CA LEU A 459 -4.85 -8.66 8.52
C LEU A 459 -5.53 -8.79 9.88
N LYS A 460 -4.80 -9.32 10.88
CA LYS A 460 -5.33 -9.47 12.24
C LYS A 460 -5.63 -8.12 12.89
N LEU A 461 -4.86 -7.08 12.58
CA LEU A 461 -4.98 -5.76 13.19
C LEU A 461 -6.37 -5.17 12.99
N MET A 462 -6.86 -5.19 11.74
CA MET A 462 -8.18 -4.69 11.35
C MET A 462 -9.35 -5.47 11.96
N LEU A 463 -9.08 -6.65 12.54
CA LEU A 463 -10.06 -7.52 13.19
C LEU A 463 -10.06 -7.41 14.73
N ARG A 464 -9.14 -6.62 15.31
CA ARG A 464 -9.06 -6.41 16.77
C ARG A 464 -10.18 -5.51 17.26
N GLU A 465 -10.56 -5.69 18.52
CA GLU A 465 -11.58 -4.94 19.24
C GLU A 465 -11.37 -3.41 19.27
N ARG A 466 -10.12 -2.96 19.18
CA ARG A 466 -9.77 -1.53 19.13
C ARG A 466 -9.72 -0.93 17.72
N TYR A 467 -9.98 -1.73 16.68
CA TYR A 467 -10.04 -1.30 15.26
C TYR A 467 -11.40 -1.60 14.64
N MET A 468 -11.86 -2.85 14.75
CA MET A 468 -13.16 -3.28 14.24
C MET A 468 -14.28 -2.66 15.08
N HIS A 469 -15.26 -2.08 14.41
CA HIS A 469 -16.44 -1.56 15.08
C HIS A 469 -17.19 -2.68 15.81
N PRO A 470 -17.75 -2.43 17.02
CA PRO A 470 -18.54 -3.40 17.77
C PRO A 470 -19.72 -4.06 17.03
N ASN A 471 -20.10 -3.53 15.86
CA ASN A 471 -21.19 -4.07 15.03
C ASN A 471 -20.67 -5.06 13.96
N GLY A 472 -19.36 -5.30 13.88
CA GLY A 472 -18.69 -6.14 12.89
C GLY A 472 -18.06 -5.40 11.71
N GLN A 473 -18.23 -4.08 11.58
CA GLN A 473 -17.64 -3.32 10.47
C GLN A 473 -16.11 -3.21 10.62
N ILE A 474 -15.39 -3.52 9.55
CA ILE A 474 -13.96 -3.21 9.40
C ILE A 474 -13.86 -1.73 8.97
N PRO A 475 -13.00 -0.91 9.60
CA PRO A 475 -12.86 0.49 9.23
C PRO A 475 -12.35 0.63 7.79
N ALA A 476 -12.85 1.61 7.03
CA ALA A 476 -12.38 1.86 5.67
C ALA A 476 -11.01 2.57 5.64
N TYR A 477 -10.99 3.87 5.93
CA TYR A 477 -9.78 4.70 5.92
C TYR A 477 -9.95 5.96 6.80
N GLU A 478 -8.86 6.70 7.04
CA GLU A 478 -8.81 7.80 8.00
C GLU A 478 -9.87 8.90 7.77
N TRP A 479 -10.17 9.25 6.51
CA TRP A 479 -11.18 10.24 6.16
C TRP A 479 -12.61 9.85 6.53
N ASN A 480 -12.92 8.55 6.49
CA ASN A 480 -14.23 8.03 6.88
C ASN A 480 -14.15 6.53 7.19
N PHE A 481 -14.02 6.18 8.46
CA PHE A 481 -13.98 4.78 8.87
C PHE A 481 -15.29 4.04 8.58
N GLY A 482 -16.41 4.77 8.49
CA GLY A 482 -17.75 4.24 8.24
C GLY A 482 -18.04 3.89 6.78
N ASP A 483 -17.17 4.26 5.84
CA ASP A 483 -17.30 3.87 4.43
C ASP A 483 -17.15 2.35 4.25
N VAL A 484 -17.53 1.90 3.06
CA VAL A 484 -17.52 0.49 2.70
C VAL A 484 -16.40 0.25 1.69
N ASN A 485 -15.46 -0.62 2.03
CA ASN A 485 -14.48 -1.13 1.10
C ASN A 485 -14.81 -2.56 0.65
N PRO A 486 -14.24 -3.04 -0.47
CA PRO A 486 -14.36 -4.43 -0.86
C PRO A 486 -13.94 -5.40 0.27
N PRO A 487 -14.75 -6.43 0.59
CA PRO A 487 -14.49 -7.40 1.66
C PRO A 487 -13.43 -8.46 1.27
N VAL A 488 -12.29 -8.01 0.74
CA VAL A 488 -11.19 -8.86 0.28
C VAL A 488 -10.31 -9.41 1.40
N HIS A 489 -10.55 -9.00 2.66
CA HIS A 489 -9.80 -9.48 3.84
C HIS A 489 -9.88 -11.00 3.99
N ALA A 490 -11.05 -11.61 3.79
CA ALA A 490 -11.19 -13.07 3.95
C ALA A 490 -10.38 -13.85 2.91
N TRP A 491 -10.29 -13.31 1.68
CA TRP A 491 -9.43 -13.89 0.64
C TRP A 491 -7.95 -13.81 1.02
N ALA A 492 -7.48 -12.64 1.45
CA ALA A 492 -6.09 -12.48 1.88
C ALA A 492 -5.76 -13.38 3.09
N THR A 493 -6.71 -13.57 4.01
CA THR A 493 -6.56 -14.47 5.17
C THR A 493 -6.34 -15.92 4.74
N ILE A 494 -7.23 -16.49 3.91
CA ILE A 494 -7.06 -17.89 3.48
C ILE A 494 -5.84 -18.05 2.58
N PHE A 495 -5.55 -17.08 1.71
CA PHE A 495 -4.33 -17.08 0.89
C PHE A 495 -3.06 -17.16 1.75
N THR A 496 -2.98 -16.32 2.79
CA THR A 496 -1.82 -16.26 3.69
C THR A 496 -1.67 -17.56 4.48
N TYR A 497 -2.76 -18.11 5.00
CA TYR A 497 -2.76 -19.40 5.69
C TYR A 497 -2.28 -20.53 4.78
N SER A 498 -2.84 -20.64 3.57
CA SER A 498 -2.47 -21.68 2.61
C SER A 498 -1.01 -21.59 2.21
N LEU A 499 -0.47 -20.37 2.08
CA LEU A 499 0.94 -20.14 1.77
C LEU A 499 1.88 -20.58 2.90
N GLU A 500 1.54 -20.23 4.14
CA GLU A 500 2.29 -20.73 5.30
C GLU A 500 2.25 -22.25 5.36
N LYS A 501 1.05 -22.85 5.30
CA LYS A 501 0.86 -24.31 5.36
C LYS A 501 1.67 -25.08 4.32
N VAL A 502 1.75 -24.56 3.10
CA VAL A 502 2.57 -25.16 2.04
C VAL A 502 4.06 -25.07 2.38
N LYS A 503 4.52 -23.90 2.85
CA LYS A 503 5.94 -23.63 3.10
C LYS A 503 6.50 -24.36 4.32
N THR A 504 5.70 -24.49 5.38
CA THR A 504 6.11 -25.08 6.67
C THR A 504 5.64 -26.51 6.84
N GLY A 505 4.70 -26.98 6.00
CA GLY A 505 3.97 -28.24 6.17
C GLY A 505 2.75 -28.13 7.09
N GLU A 506 2.62 -27.05 7.87
CA GLU A 506 1.51 -26.83 8.81
C GLU A 506 1.13 -25.33 8.90
N GLY A 507 -0.16 -25.02 8.74
CA GLY A 507 -0.64 -23.64 8.84
C GLY A 507 -1.02 -23.26 10.28
N ASP A 508 -0.93 -21.97 10.59
CA ASP A 508 -1.33 -21.39 11.89
C ASP A 508 -2.86 -21.42 12.09
N LYS A 509 -3.35 -22.55 12.60
CA LYS A 509 -4.80 -22.81 12.76
C LYS A 509 -5.45 -21.89 13.78
N ASP A 510 -4.76 -21.55 14.85
CA ASP A 510 -5.31 -20.67 15.89
C ASP A 510 -5.51 -19.26 15.35
N TRP A 511 -4.58 -18.76 14.55
CA TRP A 511 -4.75 -17.51 13.83
C TRP A 511 -5.93 -17.57 12.84
N LEU A 512 -6.08 -18.69 12.11
CA LEU A 512 -7.18 -18.86 11.17
C LEU A 512 -8.55 -18.90 11.89
N LYS A 513 -8.66 -19.63 13.01
CA LYS A 513 -9.87 -19.69 13.86
C LYS A 513 -10.25 -18.31 14.38
N ALA A 514 -9.28 -17.58 14.95
CA ALA A 514 -9.52 -16.23 15.47
C ALA A 514 -9.97 -15.26 14.36
N SER A 515 -9.36 -15.34 13.19
CA SER A 515 -9.71 -14.52 12.02
C SER A 515 -11.11 -14.88 11.50
N PHE A 516 -11.44 -16.17 11.40
CA PHE A 516 -12.76 -16.64 10.96
C PHE A 516 -13.89 -16.08 11.83
N GLN A 517 -13.74 -16.11 13.16
CA GLN A 517 -14.77 -15.60 14.08
C GLN A 517 -15.05 -14.11 13.87
N LYS A 518 -14.01 -13.30 13.67
CA LYS A 518 -14.15 -11.86 13.41
C LYS A 518 -14.67 -11.56 12.01
N LEU A 519 -14.23 -12.32 11.01
CA LEU A 519 -14.76 -12.23 9.65
C LEU A 519 -16.22 -12.68 9.58
N LEU A 520 -16.68 -13.61 10.43
CA LEU A 520 -18.08 -13.97 10.55
C LEU A 520 -18.94 -12.80 11.06
N LEU A 521 -18.43 -12.01 12.01
CA LEU A 521 -19.09 -10.77 12.44
C LEU A 521 -19.18 -9.77 11.28
N ASN A 522 -18.09 -9.60 10.53
CA ASN A 522 -18.08 -8.72 9.36
C ASN A 522 -19.04 -9.19 8.26
N PHE A 523 -19.06 -10.48 7.93
CA PHE A 523 -19.99 -11.07 6.98
C PHE A 523 -21.45 -10.83 7.41
N THR A 524 -21.74 -11.03 8.70
CA THR A 524 -23.06 -10.79 9.27
C THR A 524 -23.46 -9.31 9.22
N TRP A 525 -22.50 -8.40 9.45
CA TRP A 525 -22.72 -6.97 9.28
C TRP A 525 -23.10 -6.63 7.83
N TRP A 526 -22.41 -7.20 6.84
CA TRP A 526 -22.71 -7.01 5.43
C TRP A 526 -24.13 -7.46 5.09
N VAL A 527 -24.50 -8.69 5.47
CA VAL A 527 -25.85 -9.24 5.26
C VAL A 527 -26.93 -8.35 5.86
N ASN A 528 -26.70 -7.78 7.05
CA ASN A 528 -27.71 -6.99 7.73
C ASN A 528 -27.75 -5.50 7.33
N ARG A 529 -26.64 -4.94 6.84
CA ARG A 529 -26.51 -3.49 6.59
C ARG A 529 -26.42 -3.11 5.12
N LYS A 530 -26.08 -4.06 4.25
CA LYS A 530 -25.79 -3.81 2.84
C LYS A 530 -26.68 -4.61 1.88
N ASP A 531 -27.57 -5.47 2.38
CA ASP A 531 -28.69 -6.05 1.63
C ASP A 531 -30.00 -5.36 2.02
N ARG A 532 -30.27 -4.20 1.41
CA ARG A 532 -31.40 -3.32 1.78
C ARG A 532 -32.76 -4.01 1.75
N THR A 533 -32.95 -4.97 0.84
CA THR A 533 -34.26 -5.60 0.60
C THR A 533 -34.33 -7.05 1.08
N GLY A 534 -33.26 -7.59 1.67
CA GLY A 534 -33.19 -8.99 2.10
C GLY A 534 -33.25 -9.96 0.93
N ARG A 535 -32.81 -9.54 -0.26
CA ARG A 535 -32.90 -10.31 -1.51
C ARG A 535 -31.55 -10.85 -1.98
N ASN A 536 -30.53 -10.78 -1.12
CA ASN A 536 -29.15 -11.17 -1.41
C ASN A 536 -28.55 -10.34 -2.55
N VAL A 537 -28.93 -9.06 -2.66
CA VAL A 537 -28.38 -8.08 -3.60
C VAL A 537 -27.78 -6.96 -2.79
N PHE A 538 -26.48 -6.71 -2.96
CA PHE A 538 -25.72 -5.87 -2.05
C PHE A 538 -25.41 -4.51 -2.65
N GLU A 539 -25.52 -3.47 -1.82
CA GLU A 539 -25.17 -2.09 -2.12
C GLU A 539 -24.20 -1.54 -1.06
N GLY A 540 -23.03 -1.08 -1.50
CA GLY A 540 -21.96 -0.56 -0.64
C GLY A 540 -21.65 0.92 -0.85
N GLY A 541 -22.22 1.55 -1.86
CA GLY A 541 -21.85 2.92 -2.25
C GLY A 541 -20.48 2.92 -2.92
N PHE A 542 -19.49 3.50 -2.24
CA PHE A 542 -18.10 3.73 -2.70
C PHE A 542 -17.37 2.47 -3.22
N LEU A 543 -17.31 1.39 -2.43
CA LEU A 543 -16.66 0.10 -2.77
C LEU A 543 -15.25 0.20 -3.39
N GLY A 544 -14.51 1.30 -3.14
CA GLY A 544 -13.15 1.51 -3.64
C GLY A 544 -13.05 1.79 -5.14
N LEU A 545 -14.16 2.11 -5.82
CA LEU A 545 -14.23 2.37 -7.26
C LEU A 545 -14.89 3.74 -7.53
N ASP A 546 -14.23 4.79 -7.06
CA ASP A 546 -14.69 6.17 -6.89
C ASP A 546 -15.63 6.67 -7.99
N ASN A 547 -15.08 6.99 -9.17
CA ASN A 547 -15.82 7.61 -10.27
C ASN A 547 -16.28 6.61 -11.34
N ILE A 548 -16.27 5.30 -11.08
CA ILE A 548 -16.54 4.26 -12.11
C ILE A 548 -17.98 4.32 -12.65
N GLY A 549 -18.91 4.78 -11.82
CA GLY A 549 -20.34 4.86 -12.12
C GLY A 549 -20.74 6.19 -12.76
N VAL A 550 -21.98 6.24 -13.24
CA VAL A 550 -22.61 7.45 -13.78
C VAL A 550 -23.03 8.45 -12.70
N PHE A 551 -23.31 7.96 -11.48
CA PHE A 551 -23.64 8.75 -10.30
C PHE A 551 -22.59 8.54 -9.20
N ASP A 552 -22.45 9.54 -8.33
CA ASP A 552 -21.81 9.34 -7.03
C ASP A 552 -22.66 8.35 -6.22
N ARG A 553 -22.10 7.15 -6.00
CA ARG A 553 -22.75 6.03 -5.32
C ARG A 553 -22.88 6.23 -3.81
N SER A 554 -22.16 7.19 -3.24
CA SER A 554 -22.18 7.53 -1.82
C SER A 554 -23.21 8.62 -1.49
N SER A 555 -23.78 9.26 -2.50
CA SER A 555 -24.79 10.32 -2.37
C SER A 555 -26.20 9.83 -2.74
N PRO A 556 -27.26 10.47 -2.23
CA PRO A 556 -28.62 10.23 -2.72
C PRO A 556 -28.71 10.44 -4.24
N LEU A 557 -29.32 9.49 -4.95
CA LEU A 557 -29.40 9.54 -6.40
C LEU A 557 -30.35 10.65 -6.87
N PRO A 558 -30.04 11.36 -7.97
CA PRO A 558 -30.90 12.41 -8.51
C PRO A 558 -32.27 11.90 -8.99
N THR A 559 -32.39 10.58 -9.20
CA THR A 559 -33.63 9.91 -9.59
C THR A 559 -34.57 9.62 -8.42
N GLY A 560 -34.11 9.82 -7.17
CA GLY A 560 -34.81 9.38 -5.96
C GLY A 560 -34.83 7.86 -5.74
N GLY A 561 -34.22 7.10 -6.67
CA GLY A 561 -34.14 5.64 -6.62
C GLY A 561 -32.94 5.11 -5.82
N TYR A 562 -32.58 3.85 -6.06
CA TYR A 562 -31.39 3.22 -5.50
C TYR A 562 -30.71 2.29 -6.53
N LEU A 563 -29.42 1.95 -6.29
CA LEU A 563 -28.62 1.08 -7.17
C LEU A 563 -28.49 -0.32 -6.58
N GLU A 564 -28.86 -1.33 -7.36
CA GLU A 564 -28.42 -2.70 -7.14
C GLU A 564 -27.06 -2.87 -7.83
N GLN A 565 -26.01 -3.05 -7.03
CA GLN A 565 -24.62 -3.00 -7.48
C GLN A 565 -24.08 -4.41 -7.81
N ALA A 566 -23.62 -4.60 -9.05
CA ALA A 566 -23.12 -5.90 -9.51
C ALA A 566 -21.78 -6.27 -8.86
N ASP A 567 -20.92 -5.28 -8.64
CA ASP A 567 -19.67 -5.44 -7.89
C ASP A 567 -19.90 -5.77 -6.41
N GLY A 568 -20.75 -5.01 -5.72
CA GLY A 568 -21.12 -5.25 -4.32
C GLY A 568 -21.63 -6.68 -4.09
N THR A 569 -22.44 -7.18 -5.02
CA THR A 569 -22.98 -8.54 -4.95
C THR A 569 -21.93 -9.61 -5.30
N ALA A 570 -21.08 -9.37 -6.31
CA ALA A 570 -19.96 -10.25 -6.64
C ALA A 570 -18.94 -10.36 -5.49
N TRP A 571 -18.66 -9.25 -4.80
CA TRP A 571 -17.80 -9.22 -3.63
C TRP A 571 -18.32 -10.10 -2.50
N MET A 572 -19.63 -10.05 -2.23
CA MET A 572 -20.24 -10.89 -1.20
C MET A 572 -20.30 -12.37 -1.61
N ALA A 573 -20.45 -12.67 -2.90
CA ALA A 573 -20.30 -14.03 -3.42
C ALA A 573 -18.89 -14.57 -3.15
N LEU A 574 -17.86 -13.78 -3.48
CA LEU A 574 -16.46 -14.13 -3.19
C LEU A 574 -16.20 -14.23 -1.69
N PHE A 575 -16.71 -13.32 -0.86
CA PHE A 575 -16.57 -13.38 0.60
C PHE A 575 -17.18 -14.68 1.15
N SER A 576 -18.39 -15.07 0.70
CA SER A 576 -19.02 -16.34 1.07
C SER A 576 -18.16 -17.54 0.67
N GLN A 577 -17.59 -17.53 -0.53
CA GLN A 577 -16.68 -18.60 -0.99
C GLN A 577 -15.39 -18.69 -0.15
N ASN A 578 -14.83 -17.56 0.29
CA ASN A 578 -13.64 -17.57 1.14
C ASN A 578 -13.96 -18.05 2.56
N MET A 579 -15.11 -17.66 3.11
CA MET A 579 -15.58 -18.18 4.40
C MET A 579 -15.87 -19.68 4.33
N LEU A 580 -16.41 -20.16 3.20
CA LEU A 580 -16.52 -21.58 2.90
C LEU A 580 -15.15 -22.27 2.89
N GLN A 581 -14.14 -21.73 2.18
CA GLN A 581 -12.79 -22.31 2.18
C GLN A 581 -12.18 -22.36 3.59
N ILE A 582 -12.32 -21.29 4.38
CA ILE A 582 -11.78 -21.25 5.74
C ILE A 582 -12.48 -22.28 6.63
N SER A 583 -13.81 -22.33 6.61
CA SER A 583 -14.58 -23.31 7.41
C SER A 583 -14.30 -24.75 6.99
N ALA A 584 -14.15 -25.01 5.69
CA ALA A 584 -13.75 -26.29 5.14
C ALA A 584 -12.33 -26.69 5.60
N GLU A 585 -11.37 -25.77 5.58
CA GLU A 585 -10.01 -26.05 6.05
C GLU A 585 -9.96 -26.32 7.56
N LEU A 586 -10.69 -25.54 8.37
CA LEU A 586 -10.78 -25.75 9.82
C LEU A 586 -11.48 -27.06 10.18
N ALA A 587 -12.52 -27.43 9.42
CA ALA A 587 -13.28 -28.66 9.63
C ALA A 587 -12.44 -29.94 9.45
N ILE A 588 -11.29 -29.89 8.78
CA ILE A 588 -10.38 -31.04 8.68
C ILE A 588 -9.96 -31.54 10.07
N SER A 589 -9.68 -30.63 11.01
CA SER A 589 -9.33 -30.98 12.40
C SER A 589 -10.43 -30.72 13.43
N ASP A 590 -11.38 -29.84 13.14
CA ASP A 590 -12.37 -29.36 14.10
C ASP A 590 -13.80 -29.54 13.52
N PRO A 591 -14.47 -30.68 13.77
CA PRO A 591 -15.73 -31.05 13.10
C PRO A 591 -16.86 -30.01 13.22
N GLU A 592 -16.85 -29.17 14.25
CA GLU A 592 -17.85 -28.11 14.48
C GLU A 592 -17.93 -27.09 13.32
N TYR A 593 -16.85 -26.91 12.55
CA TYR A 593 -16.85 -26.01 11.40
C TYR A 593 -17.54 -26.59 10.15
N ALA A 594 -17.84 -27.90 10.13
CA ALA A 594 -18.51 -28.58 9.03
C ALA A 594 -19.89 -27.96 8.72
N ASP A 595 -20.68 -27.65 9.75
CA ASP A 595 -21.99 -27.00 9.58
C ASP A 595 -21.87 -25.57 9.02
N MET A 596 -20.76 -24.88 9.33
CA MET A 596 -20.48 -23.57 8.75
C MET A 596 -20.16 -23.64 7.26
N ALA A 597 -19.48 -24.70 6.81
CA ALA A 597 -19.26 -24.91 5.39
C ALA A 597 -20.59 -25.02 4.63
N LEU A 598 -21.56 -25.78 5.15
CA LEU A 598 -22.88 -25.88 4.52
C LEU A 598 -23.59 -24.52 4.48
N LYS A 599 -23.57 -23.76 5.58
CA LYS A 599 -24.14 -22.40 5.65
C LYS A 599 -23.58 -21.49 4.56
N PHE A 600 -22.27 -21.48 4.34
CA PHE A 600 -21.64 -20.60 3.35
C PHE A 600 -21.84 -21.07 1.91
N VAL A 601 -22.01 -22.38 1.66
CA VAL A 601 -22.46 -22.88 0.36
C VAL A 601 -23.88 -22.38 0.06
N GLU A 602 -24.80 -22.51 1.01
CA GLU A 602 -26.18 -22.04 0.82
C GLU A 602 -26.23 -20.53 0.54
N HIS A 603 -25.52 -19.71 1.35
CA HIS A 603 -25.42 -18.26 1.10
C HIS A 603 -24.85 -17.95 -0.27
N PHE A 604 -23.76 -18.63 -0.68
CA PHE A 604 -23.20 -18.42 -2.02
C PHE A 604 -24.24 -18.69 -3.12
N LEU A 605 -25.02 -19.77 -3.02
CA LEU A 605 -26.02 -20.12 -4.03
C LEU A 605 -27.14 -19.07 -4.11
N TRP A 606 -27.61 -18.54 -2.98
CA TRP A 606 -28.59 -17.46 -2.95
C TRP A 606 -28.06 -16.17 -3.59
N ILE A 607 -26.82 -15.78 -3.26
CA ILE A 607 -26.19 -14.57 -3.80
C ILE A 607 -25.90 -14.72 -5.30
N ALA A 608 -25.32 -15.84 -5.72
CA ALA A 608 -24.99 -16.06 -7.13
C ALA A 608 -26.25 -16.14 -8.00
N SER A 609 -27.32 -16.76 -7.48
CA SER A 609 -28.62 -16.79 -8.17
C SER A 609 -29.23 -15.40 -8.27
N SER A 610 -29.15 -14.54 -7.24
CA SER A 610 -29.77 -13.20 -7.27
C SER A 610 -29.19 -12.28 -8.34
N MET A 611 -27.89 -12.40 -8.64
CA MET A 611 -27.21 -11.64 -9.69
C MET A 611 -27.73 -11.96 -11.09
N THR A 612 -28.17 -13.20 -11.30
CA THR A 612 -28.67 -13.65 -12.59
C THR A 612 -30.19 -13.58 -12.66
N HIS A 613 -30.89 -13.88 -11.57
CA HIS A 613 -32.35 -13.88 -11.45
C HIS A 613 -32.84 -13.68 -10.01
N MET A 614 -33.52 -12.56 -9.72
CA MET A 614 -34.44 -12.41 -8.58
C MET A 614 -35.56 -11.38 -8.89
N GLY A 615 -36.73 -11.89 -9.29
CA GLY A 615 -38.04 -11.34 -8.89
C GLY A 615 -38.60 -10.06 -9.55
N GLY A 616 -38.04 -9.59 -10.66
CA GLY A 616 -38.64 -8.52 -11.49
C GLY A 616 -38.14 -8.60 -12.94
N ASP A 617 -38.71 -7.82 -13.87
CA ASP A 617 -38.44 -7.93 -15.32
C ASP A 617 -36.97 -7.64 -15.73
N THR A 618 -36.09 -7.17 -14.82
CA THR A 618 -34.70 -6.76 -15.14
C THR A 618 -33.73 -7.12 -14.01
N GLY A 619 -32.79 -8.04 -14.29
CA GLY A 619 -31.66 -8.45 -13.43
C GLY A 619 -30.30 -7.91 -13.91
N MET A 620 -29.19 -8.24 -13.25
CA MET A 620 -27.86 -7.65 -13.59
C MET A 620 -27.24 -8.23 -14.86
N TRP A 621 -27.49 -9.51 -15.15
CA TRP A 621 -27.04 -10.14 -16.41
C TRP A 621 -27.89 -9.65 -17.60
N ASP A 622 -27.22 -9.22 -18.67
CA ASP A 622 -27.84 -8.87 -19.94
C ASP A 622 -27.57 -9.97 -20.99
N GLU A 623 -28.62 -10.63 -21.46
CA GLU A 623 -28.49 -11.76 -22.39
C GLU A 623 -28.09 -11.35 -23.80
N GLU A 624 -28.28 -10.09 -24.21
CA GLU A 624 -27.88 -9.60 -25.52
C GLU A 624 -26.37 -9.29 -25.51
N ASP A 625 -25.93 -8.50 -24.54
CA ASP A 625 -24.52 -8.12 -24.40
C ASP A 625 -23.66 -9.29 -23.90
N GLY A 626 -24.20 -10.19 -23.06
CA GLY A 626 -23.43 -11.25 -22.40
C GLY A 626 -22.53 -10.69 -21.31
N PHE A 627 -23.05 -9.76 -20.53
CA PHE A 627 -22.30 -8.98 -19.56
C PHE A 627 -23.17 -8.58 -18.36
N PHE A 628 -22.53 -8.26 -17.24
CA PHE A 628 -23.22 -7.78 -16.04
C PHE A 628 -23.21 -6.25 -15.95
N TYR A 629 -24.30 -5.69 -15.46
CA TYR A 629 -24.47 -4.26 -15.24
C TYR A 629 -25.15 -3.97 -13.90
N ASP A 630 -24.90 -2.79 -13.34
CA ASP A 630 -25.70 -2.27 -12.24
C ASP A 630 -27.15 -2.05 -12.68
N VAL A 631 -28.09 -2.19 -11.75
CA VAL A 631 -29.52 -1.94 -12.00
C VAL A 631 -29.98 -0.76 -11.17
N LEU A 632 -30.49 0.27 -11.83
CA LEU A 632 -31.18 1.38 -11.19
C LEU A 632 -32.63 1.00 -10.93
N ARG A 633 -33.07 1.09 -9.68
CA ARG A 633 -34.47 0.90 -9.26
C ARG A 633 -35.11 2.25 -8.98
N LEU A 634 -36.14 2.59 -9.75
CA LEU A 634 -36.85 3.87 -9.64
C LEU A 634 -37.99 3.81 -8.61
N PRO A 635 -38.39 4.95 -8.01
CA PRO A 635 -39.49 4.98 -7.03
C PRO A 635 -40.84 4.52 -7.59
N ASP A 636 -41.04 4.59 -8.91
CA ASP A 636 -42.25 4.16 -9.61
C ASP A 636 -42.30 2.65 -9.88
N GLY A 637 -41.29 1.89 -9.42
CA GLY A 637 -41.18 0.44 -9.61
C GLY A 637 -40.51 0.01 -10.90
N ARG A 638 -40.17 0.94 -11.81
CA ARG A 638 -39.37 0.61 -13.01
C ARG A 638 -37.93 0.29 -12.64
N ALA A 639 -37.27 -0.44 -13.52
CA ALA A 639 -35.86 -0.78 -13.40
C ALA A 639 -35.15 -0.66 -14.74
N GLU A 640 -33.89 -0.24 -14.69
CA GLU A 640 -33.07 -0.01 -15.88
C GLU A 640 -31.63 -0.49 -15.62
N ARG A 641 -31.05 -1.23 -16.57
CA ARG A 641 -29.62 -1.57 -16.53
C ARG A 641 -28.79 -0.36 -16.94
N LEU A 642 -27.84 0.02 -16.11
CA LEU A 642 -26.86 1.04 -16.46
C LEU A 642 -25.77 0.38 -17.32
N LYS A 643 -25.94 0.41 -18.65
CA LYS A 643 -25.09 -0.27 -19.65
C LYS A 643 -23.69 0.37 -19.81
N VAL A 644 -22.97 0.48 -18.69
CA VAL A 644 -21.56 0.88 -18.61
C VAL A 644 -20.72 -0.39 -18.52
N ARG A 645 -20.00 -0.71 -19.60
CA ARG A 645 -19.04 -1.84 -19.67
C ARG A 645 -17.78 -1.49 -18.89
N SER A 646 -17.86 -1.65 -17.57
CA SER A 646 -16.75 -1.38 -16.65
C SER A 646 -16.30 -2.63 -15.89
N MET A 647 -15.27 -2.46 -15.07
CA MET A 647 -14.75 -3.46 -14.14
C MET A 647 -15.84 -4.02 -13.23
N VAL A 648 -16.88 -3.23 -12.93
CA VAL A 648 -18.06 -3.66 -12.16
C VAL A 648 -18.70 -4.90 -12.76
N GLY A 649 -18.85 -4.94 -14.09
CA GLY A 649 -19.42 -6.08 -14.81
C GLY A 649 -18.46 -7.26 -14.98
N LEU A 650 -17.16 -7.05 -14.71
CA LEU A 650 -16.13 -8.10 -14.71
C LEU A 650 -15.98 -8.78 -13.35
N LEU A 651 -16.28 -8.10 -12.23
CA LEU A 651 -16.10 -8.67 -10.89
C LEU A 651 -16.85 -9.98 -10.61
N PRO A 652 -18.00 -10.29 -11.23
CA PRO A 652 -18.62 -11.63 -11.15
C PRO A 652 -17.69 -12.76 -11.63
N LEU A 653 -16.78 -12.49 -12.59
CA LEU A 653 -15.72 -13.42 -13.00
C LEU A 653 -14.81 -13.78 -11.83
N CYS A 654 -14.50 -12.79 -10.98
CA CYS A 654 -13.56 -12.92 -9.87
C CYS A 654 -14.09 -13.77 -8.71
N ALA A 655 -15.42 -13.91 -8.59
CA ALA A 655 -16.09 -14.77 -7.61
C ALA A 655 -16.09 -16.25 -8.06
N ALA A 656 -14.88 -16.78 -8.22
CA ALA A 656 -14.62 -18.18 -8.57
C ALA A 656 -13.70 -18.83 -7.54
N THR A 657 -14.08 -20.02 -7.08
CA THR A 657 -13.30 -20.82 -6.13
C THR A 657 -13.49 -22.31 -6.40
N VAL A 658 -12.38 -23.04 -6.44
CA VAL A 658 -12.35 -24.49 -6.65
C VAL A 658 -12.11 -25.25 -5.34
N PHE A 659 -12.82 -26.36 -5.17
CA PHE A 659 -12.76 -27.23 -4.00
C PHE A 659 -12.35 -28.66 -4.42
N ASP A 660 -11.39 -29.25 -3.72
CA ASP A 660 -10.88 -30.61 -3.98
C ASP A 660 -11.77 -31.72 -3.37
N GLY A 661 -12.91 -31.37 -2.77
CA GLY A 661 -13.90 -32.34 -2.27
C GLY A 661 -13.53 -33.12 -1.01
N HIS A 662 -12.36 -32.87 -0.40
CA HIS A 662 -11.87 -33.60 0.78
C HIS A 662 -12.85 -33.60 1.96
N ILE A 663 -13.49 -32.45 2.23
CA ILE A 663 -14.50 -32.31 3.29
C ILE A 663 -15.69 -33.25 3.07
N LEU A 664 -16.17 -33.39 1.83
CA LEU A 664 -17.32 -34.25 1.54
C LEU A 664 -16.97 -35.74 1.67
N ALA A 665 -15.71 -36.10 1.46
CA ALA A 665 -15.22 -37.45 1.72
C ALA A 665 -15.10 -37.74 3.22
N GLN A 666 -14.72 -36.74 4.03
CA GLN A 666 -14.59 -36.85 5.48
C GLN A 666 -15.93 -36.81 6.22
N TYR A 667 -16.90 -36.03 5.72
CA TYR A 667 -18.23 -35.83 6.29
C TYR A 667 -19.33 -36.13 5.24
N PRO A 668 -19.63 -37.41 4.96
CA PRO A 668 -20.62 -37.80 3.96
C PRO A 668 -22.01 -37.19 4.20
N GLU A 669 -22.42 -37.01 5.46
CA GLU A 669 -23.69 -36.38 5.84
C GLU A 669 -23.82 -34.93 5.35
N LEU A 670 -22.72 -34.18 5.23
CA LEU A 670 -22.73 -32.86 4.62
C LEU A 670 -23.03 -32.95 3.12
N GLY A 671 -22.47 -33.96 2.46
CA GLY A 671 -22.74 -34.25 1.05
C GLY A 671 -24.22 -34.55 0.80
N GLU A 672 -24.82 -35.37 1.66
CA GLU A 672 -26.26 -35.69 1.59
C GLU A 672 -27.13 -34.45 1.78
N ARG A 673 -26.81 -33.60 2.78
CA ARG A 673 -27.55 -32.36 3.06
C ARG A 673 -27.40 -31.35 1.93
N LEU A 674 -26.19 -31.18 1.39
CA LEU A 674 -25.96 -30.32 0.23
C LEU A 674 -26.73 -30.83 -0.99
N GLN A 675 -26.69 -32.12 -1.26
CA GLN A 675 -27.43 -32.72 -2.37
C GLN A 675 -28.95 -32.55 -2.20
N TRP A 676 -29.46 -32.73 -0.99
CA TRP A 676 -30.86 -32.47 -0.65
C TRP A 676 -31.23 -31.01 -0.89
N PHE A 677 -30.39 -30.05 -0.48
CA PHE A 677 -30.62 -28.62 -0.71
C PHE A 677 -30.66 -28.30 -2.20
N LEU A 678 -29.67 -28.75 -2.97
CA LEU A 678 -29.58 -28.53 -4.42
C LEU A 678 -30.78 -29.15 -5.18
N ASN A 679 -31.27 -30.30 -4.73
CA ASN A 679 -32.45 -30.96 -5.31
C ASN A 679 -33.75 -30.26 -4.93
N SER A 680 -33.83 -29.69 -3.72
CA SER A 680 -35.00 -28.98 -3.21
C SER A 680 -35.10 -27.55 -3.76
N ARG A 681 -33.99 -27.01 -4.28
CA ARG A 681 -33.87 -25.64 -4.79
C ARG A 681 -33.25 -25.58 -6.20
N PRO A 682 -33.84 -26.27 -7.20
CA PRO A 682 -33.29 -26.27 -8.57
C PRO A 682 -33.21 -24.87 -9.19
N GLU A 683 -34.05 -23.94 -8.74
CA GLU A 683 -34.06 -22.54 -9.18
C GLU A 683 -32.70 -21.85 -8.95
N LEU A 684 -32.00 -22.16 -7.86
CA LEU A 684 -30.75 -21.48 -7.47
C LEU A 684 -29.53 -21.87 -8.30
N ARG A 685 -29.59 -23.02 -8.98
CA ARG A 685 -28.51 -23.49 -9.88
C ARG A 685 -28.85 -23.35 -11.35
N SER A 686 -30.07 -22.92 -11.67
CA SER A 686 -30.56 -22.81 -13.06
C SER A 686 -29.77 -21.82 -13.91
N SER A 687 -29.23 -20.78 -13.26
CA SER A 687 -28.64 -19.62 -13.92
C SER A 687 -27.17 -19.41 -13.59
N ILE A 688 -26.54 -20.33 -12.85
CA ILE A 688 -25.12 -20.27 -12.46
C ILE A 688 -24.42 -21.59 -12.80
N HIS A 689 -23.12 -21.69 -12.52
CA HIS A 689 -22.42 -22.97 -12.62
C HIS A 689 -23.06 -24.01 -11.67
N ASP A 690 -23.32 -25.22 -12.18
CA ASP A 690 -23.84 -26.31 -11.35
C ASP A 690 -22.72 -26.87 -10.44
N PRO A 691 -22.74 -26.61 -9.13
CA PRO A 691 -21.65 -26.98 -8.22
C PRO A 691 -21.49 -28.50 -8.07
N SER A 692 -22.46 -29.30 -8.56
CA SER A 692 -22.36 -30.76 -8.55
C SER A 692 -21.48 -31.31 -9.68
N LYS A 693 -21.23 -30.54 -10.74
CA LYS A 693 -20.45 -31.00 -11.91
C LYS A 693 -18.95 -31.12 -11.57
N PRO A 694 -18.34 -32.31 -11.75
CA PRO A 694 -16.91 -32.48 -11.54
C PRO A 694 -16.10 -31.86 -12.68
N GLY A 695 -14.99 -31.21 -12.34
CA GLY A 695 -13.94 -30.82 -13.26
C GLY A 695 -12.75 -31.78 -13.21
N VAL A 696 -11.58 -31.29 -13.63
CA VAL A 696 -10.30 -32.01 -13.54
C VAL A 696 -10.09 -32.56 -12.13
N ALA A 697 -9.65 -33.81 -12.03
CA ALA A 697 -9.42 -34.52 -10.77
C ALA A 697 -10.64 -34.57 -9.82
N GLY A 698 -11.88 -34.46 -10.35
CA GLY A 698 -13.11 -34.53 -9.55
C GLY A 698 -13.43 -33.25 -8.77
N ARG A 699 -12.67 -32.17 -8.99
CA ARG A 699 -12.85 -30.88 -8.32
C ARG A 699 -14.23 -30.27 -8.57
N LYS A 700 -14.71 -29.47 -7.63
CA LYS A 700 -15.97 -28.74 -7.70
C LYS A 700 -15.71 -27.24 -7.81
N LEU A 701 -16.55 -26.52 -8.53
CA LEU A 701 -16.42 -25.08 -8.73
C LEU A 701 -17.63 -24.35 -8.13
N ALA A 702 -17.35 -23.37 -7.28
CA ALA A 702 -18.32 -22.33 -6.93
C ALA A 702 -18.08 -21.13 -7.86
N SER A 703 -19.01 -20.86 -8.77
CA SER A 703 -18.95 -19.71 -9.66
C SER A 703 -20.35 -19.23 -10.07
N ILE A 704 -20.48 -17.92 -10.23
CA ILE A 704 -21.66 -17.29 -10.85
C ILE A 704 -21.75 -17.65 -12.34
N LEU A 705 -20.61 -17.80 -13.01
CA LEU A 705 -20.50 -18.06 -14.44
C LEU A 705 -20.46 -19.56 -14.72
N ASP A 706 -21.47 -20.06 -15.44
CA ASP A 706 -21.34 -21.32 -16.18
C ASP A 706 -20.37 -21.17 -17.37
N GLU A 707 -20.09 -22.28 -18.06
CA GLU A 707 -19.17 -22.29 -19.21
C GLU A 707 -19.58 -21.31 -20.31
N ALA A 708 -20.88 -21.22 -20.62
CA ALA A 708 -21.38 -20.38 -21.70
C ALA A 708 -21.22 -18.89 -21.35
N LYS A 709 -21.62 -18.48 -20.14
CA LYS A 709 -21.45 -17.09 -19.66
C LYS A 709 -19.97 -16.75 -19.53
N LEU A 710 -19.13 -17.67 -19.04
CA LEU A 710 -17.69 -17.48 -18.94
C LEU A 710 -17.07 -17.16 -20.30
N ARG A 711 -17.39 -17.93 -21.35
CA ARG A 711 -16.90 -17.65 -22.72
C ARG A 711 -17.31 -16.27 -23.22
N ARG A 712 -18.54 -15.83 -22.93
CA ARG A 712 -19.05 -14.51 -23.34
C ARG A 712 -18.33 -13.36 -22.63
N VAL A 713 -18.12 -13.48 -21.31
CA VAL A 713 -17.37 -12.49 -20.53
C VAL A 713 -15.92 -12.44 -20.97
N LEU A 714 -15.28 -13.60 -21.19
CA LEU A 714 -13.90 -13.67 -21.69
C LEU A 714 -13.75 -13.06 -23.08
N GLY A 715 -14.74 -13.24 -23.96
CA GLY A 715 -14.75 -12.61 -25.28
C GLY A 715 -14.71 -11.07 -25.24
N LYS A 716 -15.28 -10.44 -24.20
CA LYS A 716 -15.14 -8.99 -23.99
C LYS A 716 -13.86 -8.62 -23.25
N LEU A 717 -13.51 -9.38 -22.21
CA LEU A 717 -12.31 -9.15 -21.40
C LEU A 717 -11.04 -9.16 -22.26
N LEU A 718 -10.99 -10.06 -23.24
CA LEU A 718 -9.81 -10.33 -24.07
C LEU A 718 -9.86 -9.62 -25.43
N ASP A 719 -10.84 -8.76 -25.69
CA ASP A 719 -10.91 -7.93 -26.90
C ASP A 719 -10.11 -6.64 -26.70
N GLU A 720 -9.19 -6.35 -27.63
CA GLU A 720 -8.32 -5.17 -27.58
C GLU A 720 -9.07 -3.86 -27.86
N ASN A 721 -10.27 -3.92 -28.46
CA ASN A 721 -11.19 -2.80 -28.62
C ASN A 721 -12.10 -2.58 -27.40
N GLU A 722 -12.02 -3.46 -26.40
CA GLU A 722 -12.78 -3.37 -25.16
C GLU A 722 -11.82 -3.23 -23.97
N PHE A 723 -11.56 -4.31 -23.23
CA PHE A 723 -10.82 -4.27 -21.98
C PHE A 723 -9.34 -4.61 -22.10
N LEU A 724 -8.93 -5.45 -23.07
CA LEU A 724 -7.55 -5.91 -23.17
C LEU A 724 -6.66 -4.81 -23.71
N SER A 725 -5.71 -4.35 -22.92
CA SER A 725 -4.71 -3.36 -23.29
C SER A 725 -3.36 -4.02 -23.51
N PRO A 726 -2.41 -3.43 -24.27
CA PRO A 726 -1.01 -3.87 -24.30
C PRO A 726 -0.37 -4.06 -22.90
N ILE A 727 -0.91 -3.39 -21.88
CA ILE A 727 -0.36 -3.35 -20.52
C ILE A 727 -1.20 -4.08 -19.44
N GLY A 728 -2.37 -4.65 -19.77
CA GLY A 728 -3.25 -5.31 -18.79
C GLY A 728 -4.73 -5.17 -19.12
N ILE A 729 -5.59 -5.25 -18.11
CA ILE A 729 -7.05 -5.06 -18.25
C ILE A 729 -7.46 -3.66 -17.78
N ARG A 730 -8.13 -2.91 -18.66
CA ARG A 730 -8.67 -1.56 -18.39
C ARG A 730 -9.83 -1.59 -17.38
N SER A 731 -9.99 -0.53 -16.60
CA SER A 731 -11.12 -0.35 -15.67
C SER A 731 -12.46 -0.06 -16.37
N LEU A 732 -12.41 0.53 -17.57
CA LEU A 732 -13.56 0.75 -18.43
C LEU A 732 -13.24 0.28 -19.84
N SER A 733 -14.21 -0.32 -20.51
CA SER A 733 -14.05 -0.71 -21.89
C SER A 733 -13.80 0.50 -22.80
N ARG A 734 -12.83 0.34 -23.69
CA ARG A 734 -12.54 1.30 -24.77
C ARG A 734 -13.71 1.48 -25.74
N TYR A 735 -14.69 0.58 -25.76
CA TYR A 735 -15.96 0.77 -26.49
C TYR A 735 -16.63 2.13 -26.20
N HIS A 736 -16.53 2.61 -24.96
CA HIS A 736 -17.09 3.88 -24.52
C HIS A 736 -16.34 5.12 -25.03
N GLU A 737 -15.22 4.96 -25.73
CA GLU A 737 -14.57 6.03 -26.50
C GLU A 737 -15.48 6.52 -27.63
N LYS A 738 -16.13 5.58 -28.33
CA LYS A 738 -17.06 5.87 -29.44
C LYS A 738 -18.52 5.86 -29.03
N HIS A 739 -18.84 5.20 -27.92
CA HIS A 739 -20.22 4.99 -27.45
C HIS A 739 -20.32 5.34 -25.95
N PRO A 740 -20.14 6.62 -25.56
CA PRO A 740 -20.28 7.01 -24.17
C PRO A 740 -21.67 6.66 -23.66
N PHE A 741 -21.76 6.18 -22.41
CA PHE A 741 -23.05 5.98 -21.76
C PHE A 741 -23.62 7.34 -21.34
N VAL A 742 -24.88 7.60 -21.67
CA VAL A 742 -25.55 8.88 -21.40
C VAL A 742 -26.93 8.62 -20.80
N MET A 743 -27.24 9.30 -19.71
CA MET A 743 -28.54 9.28 -19.06
C MET A 743 -29.03 10.71 -18.78
N HIS A 744 -30.32 10.97 -19.00
CA HIS A 744 -30.93 12.27 -18.71
C HIS A 744 -31.84 12.16 -17.48
N VAL A 745 -31.54 12.92 -16.43
CA VAL A 745 -32.33 12.95 -15.18
C VAL A 745 -32.60 14.40 -14.82
N GLY A 746 -33.88 14.77 -14.63
CA GLY A 746 -34.25 16.12 -14.19
C GLY A 746 -33.81 17.26 -15.12
N GLY A 747 -33.61 16.98 -16.42
CA GLY A 747 -33.09 17.95 -17.40
C GLY A 747 -31.55 18.09 -17.42
N GLN A 748 -30.84 17.32 -16.60
CA GLN A 748 -29.38 17.25 -16.59
C GLN A 748 -28.89 15.97 -17.30
N GLU A 749 -27.81 16.10 -18.08
CA GLU A 749 -27.11 14.97 -18.70
C GLU A 749 -26.05 14.41 -17.74
N TYR A 750 -26.05 13.10 -17.55
CA TYR A 750 -24.99 12.35 -16.88
C TYR A 750 -24.29 11.45 -17.90
N ARG A 751 -22.96 11.49 -17.92
CA ARG A 751 -22.13 10.87 -18.97
C ARG A 751 -20.98 10.06 -18.38
N VAL A 752 -20.73 8.90 -18.97
CA VAL A 752 -19.52 8.08 -18.75
C VAL A 752 -18.86 7.82 -20.10
N GLY A 753 -17.67 8.38 -20.30
CA GLY A 753 -16.81 8.15 -21.46
C GLY A 753 -15.53 7.42 -21.08
N TYR A 754 -14.81 6.90 -22.09
CA TYR A 754 -13.48 6.32 -21.90
C TYR A 754 -12.42 7.40 -21.73
N LEU A 755 -11.77 7.42 -20.56
CA LEU A 755 -10.70 8.32 -20.17
C LEU A 755 -9.51 7.48 -19.74
N PRO A 756 -8.52 7.23 -20.61
CA PRO A 756 -7.44 6.30 -20.29
C PRO A 756 -6.47 6.84 -19.24
N ALA A 757 -6.51 8.13 -18.91
CA ALA A 757 -5.56 8.83 -18.04
C ALA A 757 -6.25 9.39 -16.78
N GLU A 758 -5.95 10.61 -16.36
CA GLU A 758 -6.60 11.31 -15.25
C GLU A 758 -8.09 11.64 -15.53
N SER A 759 -8.83 11.97 -14.48
CA SER A 759 -10.26 12.30 -14.57
C SER A 759 -10.49 13.71 -15.10
N ASP A 760 -11.45 13.87 -16.02
CA ASP A 760 -11.90 15.18 -16.51
C ASP A 760 -12.90 15.87 -15.55
N THR A 761 -13.26 15.23 -14.43
CA THR A 761 -14.15 15.76 -13.38
C THR A 761 -13.53 15.67 -11.98
N GLY A 762 -13.96 16.54 -11.06
CA GLY A 762 -13.53 16.54 -9.65
C GLY A 762 -14.34 15.67 -8.71
N MET A 763 -15.06 14.66 -9.22
CA MET A 763 -15.76 13.70 -8.37
C MET A 763 -14.73 12.97 -7.49
N PHE A 764 -14.95 12.91 -6.17
CA PHE A 764 -14.02 12.31 -5.19
C PHE A 764 -12.61 12.94 -5.15
N GLY A 765 -12.50 14.27 -5.19
CA GLY A 765 -11.20 14.97 -5.06
C GLY A 765 -10.45 15.10 -6.38
N GLY A 766 -10.62 14.12 -7.27
CA GLY A 766 -10.19 14.19 -8.67
C GLY A 766 -8.85 13.53 -9.00
N ASN A 767 -8.21 12.87 -8.02
CA ASN A 767 -6.92 12.17 -8.16
C ASN A 767 -7.07 10.81 -8.83
N SER A 768 -8.12 10.08 -8.49
CA SER A 768 -8.31 8.71 -8.95
C SER A 768 -9.26 8.69 -10.15
N ASN A 769 -8.94 7.85 -11.14
CA ASN A 769 -9.82 7.61 -12.28
C ASN A 769 -10.01 6.11 -12.60
N TRP A 770 -11.26 5.66 -12.57
CA TRP A 770 -11.69 4.30 -12.88
C TRP A 770 -12.41 4.19 -14.24
N ARG A 771 -12.39 5.25 -15.06
CA ARG A 771 -13.07 5.31 -16.36
C ARG A 771 -12.16 4.98 -17.54
N GLY A 772 -11.16 4.12 -17.34
CA GLY A 772 -10.27 3.70 -18.42
C GLY A 772 -8.87 3.24 -18.01
N PRO A 773 -8.24 3.80 -16.95
CA PRO A 773 -6.91 3.38 -16.52
C PRO A 773 -6.85 1.93 -16.06
N MET A 774 -5.64 1.38 -15.98
CA MET A 774 -5.36 0.06 -15.44
C MET A 774 -5.01 0.15 -13.95
N TRP A 775 -5.65 -0.71 -13.16
CA TRP A 775 -5.43 -0.81 -11.72
C TRP A 775 -4.93 -2.21 -11.33
N MET A 776 -3.84 -2.27 -10.58
CA MET A 776 -3.19 -3.53 -10.18
C MET A 776 -4.10 -4.46 -9.33
N PRO A 777 -4.88 -3.97 -8.34
CA PRO A 777 -5.68 -4.82 -7.45
C PRO A 777 -6.64 -5.75 -8.19
N VAL A 778 -7.43 -5.21 -9.12
CA VAL A 778 -8.45 -6.00 -9.82
C VAL A 778 -7.84 -6.89 -10.89
N ASN A 779 -6.76 -6.45 -11.54
CA ASN A 779 -5.99 -7.32 -12.44
C ASN A 779 -5.44 -8.55 -11.71
N ALA A 780 -4.95 -8.40 -10.47
CA ALA A 780 -4.52 -9.52 -9.65
C ALA A 780 -5.66 -10.49 -9.31
N LEU A 781 -6.87 -9.98 -9.05
CA LEU A 781 -8.06 -10.80 -8.81
C LEU A 781 -8.53 -11.54 -10.09
N ILE A 782 -8.44 -10.91 -11.26
CA ILE A 782 -8.72 -11.54 -12.54
C ILE A 782 -7.74 -12.69 -12.80
N ILE A 783 -6.44 -12.46 -12.59
CA ILE A 783 -5.42 -13.52 -12.68
C ILE A 783 -5.75 -14.68 -11.72
N ARG A 784 -6.06 -14.38 -10.45
CA ARG A 784 -6.50 -15.40 -9.48
C ARG A 784 -7.68 -16.20 -10.01
N ALA A 785 -8.70 -15.53 -10.54
CA ALA A 785 -9.93 -16.18 -11.00
C ALA A 785 -9.69 -17.07 -12.23
N LEU A 786 -8.91 -16.59 -13.21
CA LEU A 786 -8.51 -17.38 -14.37
C LEU A 786 -7.77 -18.66 -13.96
N LEU A 787 -6.87 -18.55 -12.98
CA LEU A 787 -6.18 -19.72 -12.42
C LEU A 787 -7.14 -20.67 -11.70
N GLN A 788 -8.13 -20.18 -10.95
CA GLN A 788 -9.17 -21.02 -10.35
C GLN A 788 -9.95 -21.78 -11.44
N TYR A 789 -10.47 -21.09 -12.45
CA TYR A 789 -11.16 -21.75 -13.56
C TYR A 789 -10.27 -22.74 -14.31
N TYR A 790 -8.98 -22.42 -14.51
CA TYR A 790 -8.02 -23.34 -15.12
C TYR A 790 -7.89 -24.64 -14.31
N THR A 791 -7.78 -24.57 -12.98
CA THR A 791 -7.70 -25.78 -12.13
C THR A 791 -8.95 -26.67 -12.20
N TYR A 792 -10.08 -26.11 -12.61
CA TYR A 792 -11.34 -26.83 -12.83
C TYR A 792 -11.48 -27.37 -14.25
N TYR A 793 -11.31 -26.53 -15.28
CA TYR A 793 -11.57 -26.88 -16.68
C TYR A 793 -10.38 -27.56 -17.38
N GLY A 794 -9.15 -27.33 -16.93
CA GLY A 794 -7.96 -27.89 -17.56
C GLY A 794 -7.60 -27.25 -18.90
N ASN A 795 -6.81 -28.00 -19.67
CA ASN A 795 -6.30 -27.57 -20.98
C ASN A 795 -7.36 -27.54 -22.08
N ASP A 796 -8.48 -28.24 -21.89
CA ASP A 796 -9.51 -28.42 -22.92
C ASP A 796 -10.38 -27.17 -23.09
N PHE A 797 -10.53 -26.37 -22.03
CA PHE A 797 -11.18 -25.07 -22.15
C PHE A 797 -10.19 -24.05 -22.71
N THR A 798 -10.41 -23.72 -23.98
CA THR A 798 -9.68 -22.67 -24.68
C THR A 798 -10.63 -21.58 -25.17
N VAL A 799 -10.12 -20.35 -25.20
CA VAL A 799 -10.76 -19.19 -25.83
C VAL A 799 -9.71 -18.39 -26.60
N GLU A 800 -10.19 -17.53 -27.49
CA GLU A 800 -9.34 -16.70 -28.31
C GLU A 800 -8.71 -15.55 -27.49
N CYS A 801 -7.39 -15.41 -27.52
CA CYS A 801 -6.67 -14.36 -26.81
C CYS A 801 -5.50 -13.81 -27.65
N PRO A 802 -5.57 -12.55 -28.11
CA PRO A 802 -6.72 -11.64 -28.04
C PRO A 802 -7.96 -12.15 -28.78
N THR A 803 -9.16 -11.69 -28.41
CA THR A 803 -10.39 -11.98 -29.17
C THR A 803 -10.28 -11.45 -30.60
N GLY A 804 -10.68 -12.25 -31.59
CA GLY A 804 -10.51 -11.96 -33.02
C GLY A 804 -9.13 -12.29 -33.63
N SER A 805 -8.16 -12.79 -32.85
CA SER A 805 -6.78 -13.08 -33.32
C SER A 805 -6.57 -14.44 -34.01
N GLY A 806 -7.51 -15.36 -33.91
CA GLY A 806 -7.41 -16.78 -34.26
C GLY A 806 -6.61 -17.63 -33.25
N ARG A 807 -5.95 -17.02 -32.27
CA ARG A 807 -5.07 -17.73 -31.32
C ARG A 807 -5.86 -18.24 -30.11
N GLN A 808 -6.02 -19.56 -30.03
CA GLN A 808 -6.63 -20.21 -28.87
C GLN A 808 -5.61 -20.36 -27.73
N MET A 809 -6.01 -19.98 -26.52
CA MET A 809 -5.22 -20.10 -25.30
C MET A 809 -6.07 -20.72 -24.18
N ASN A 810 -5.46 -21.54 -23.34
CA ASN A 810 -6.11 -22.00 -22.10
C ASN A 810 -6.07 -20.89 -21.04
N LEU A 811 -6.81 -21.09 -19.94
CA LEU A 811 -6.96 -20.06 -18.90
C LEU A 811 -5.68 -19.76 -18.12
N TYR A 812 -4.76 -20.73 -17.99
CA TYR A 812 -3.43 -20.46 -17.41
C TYR A 812 -2.60 -19.56 -18.32
N GLN A 813 -2.56 -19.86 -19.62
CA GLN A 813 -1.84 -19.07 -20.61
C GLN A 813 -2.39 -17.65 -20.70
N ILE A 814 -3.71 -17.47 -20.57
CA ILE A 814 -4.34 -16.14 -20.52
C ILE A 814 -3.93 -15.39 -19.26
N ALA A 815 -3.91 -16.05 -18.09
CA ALA A 815 -3.43 -15.43 -16.86
C ALA A 815 -1.95 -15.03 -16.97
N GLU A 816 -1.10 -15.88 -17.57
CA GLU A 816 0.32 -15.60 -17.81
C GLU A 816 0.50 -14.43 -18.80
N GLU A 817 -0.32 -14.35 -19.85
CA GLU A 817 -0.29 -13.23 -20.80
C GLU A 817 -0.70 -11.91 -20.16
N ILE A 818 -1.74 -11.88 -19.32
CA ILE A 818 -2.09 -10.68 -18.54
C ILE A 818 -0.94 -10.32 -17.59
N GLY A 819 -0.38 -11.30 -16.88
CA GLY A 819 0.79 -11.11 -16.00
C GLY A 819 1.99 -10.50 -16.75
N ARG A 820 2.30 -11.01 -17.94
CA ARG A 820 3.36 -10.50 -18.81
C ARG A 820 3.11 -9.05 -19.24
N ARG A 821 1.86 -8.71 -19.61
CA ARG A 821 1.46 -7.34 -19.98
C ARG A 821 1.61 -6.38 -18.80
N LEU A 822 1.18 -6.77 -17.59
CA LEU A 822 1.37 -5.98 -16.37
C LEU A 822 2.86 -5.78 -16.04
N SER A 823 3.69 -6.83 -16.14
CA SER A 823 5.13 -6.71 -15.92
C SER A 823 5.80 -5.79 -16.93
N SER A 824 5.32 -5.78 -18.18
CA SER A 824 5.91 -4.94 -19.24
C SER A 824 5.83 -3.44 -18.95
N ILE A 825 4.94 -3.00 -18.06
CA ILE A 825 4.85 -1.60 -17.61
C ILE A 825 6.17 -1.12 -17.00
N PHE A 826 6.81 -2.00 -16.23
CA PHE A 826 8.01 -1.67 -15.47
C PHE A 826 9.27 -2.11 -16.18
N LEU A 827 9.22 -3.08 -17.09
CA LEU A 827 10.39 -3.65 -17.74
C LEU A 827 10.84 -2.78 -18.92
N LYS A 828 12.14 -2.82 -19.20
CA LYS A 828 12.69 -2.20 -20.41
C LYS A 828 12.18 -2.92 -21.65
N ASP A 829 11.74 -2.14 -22.63
CA ASP A 829 11.40 -2.61 -23.95
C ASP A 829 12.66 -2.81 -24.82
N LYS A 830 12.46 -3.12 -26.11
CA LYS A 830 13.54 -3.29 -27.10
C LYS A 830 14.36 -2.01 -27.36
N HIS A 831 13.84 -0.84 -27.01
CA HIS A 831 14.52 0.45 -27.10
C HIS A 831 15.19 0.87 -25.78
N GLY A 832 15.02 0.07 -24.72
CA GLY A 832 15.52 0.36 -23.38
C GLY A 832 14.62 1.29 -22.57
N HIS A 833 13.42 1.58 -23.04
CA HIS A 833 12.44 2.46 -22.41
C HIS A 833 11.45 1.67 -21.55
N ARG A 834 10.93 2.29 -20.49
CA ARG A 834 9.91 1.70 -19.62
C ARG A 834 8.58 2.44 -19.79
N PRO A 835 7.46 1.75 -20.08
CA PRO A 835 6.15 2.39 -20.19
C PRO A 835 5.74 3.22 -18.97
N VAL A 836 6.12 2.80 -17.75
CA VAL A 836 5.80 3.51 -16.50
C VAL A 836 6.21 4.98 -16.49
N TYR A 837 7.24 5.37 -17.23
CA TYR A 837 7.71 6.76 -17.29
C TYR A 837 7.08 7.58 -18.43
N GLY A 838 6.22 6.97 -19.24
CA GLY A 838 5.59 7.64 -20.38
C GLY A 838 6.61 8.40 -21.24
N GLY A 839 6.30 9.68 -21.50
CA GLY A 839 7.15 10.59 -22.27
C GLY A 839 8.28 11.28 -21.49
N THR A 840 8.52 10.92 -20.22
CA THR A 840 9.47 11.63 -19.37
C THR A 840 10.93 11.21 -19.67
N GLU A 841 11.55 11.88 -20.64
CA GLU A 841 12.89 11.57 -21.18
C GLU A 841 13.99 11.39 -20.12
N LYS A 842 13.92 12.15 -19.02
CA LYS A 842 14.90 12.06 -17.92
C LYS A 842 14.92 10.65 -17.32
N PHE A 843 13.75 10.08 -17.06
CA PHE A 843 13.61 8.73 -16.54
C PHE A 843 13.84 7.65 -17.59
N GLN A 844 13.75 7.96 -18.88
CA GLN A 844 14.02 6.97 -19.93
C GLN A 844 15.53 6.80 -20.19
N ASN A 845 16.26 7.92 -20.28
CA ASN A 845 17.60 7.90 -20.87
C ASN A 845 18.73 8.17 -19.87
N ASP A 846 18.48 8.90 -18.78
CA ASP A 846 19.55 9.33 -17.88
C ASP A 846 20.07 8.14 -17.05
N PRO A 847 21.40 7.88 -17.04
CA PRO A 847 21.98 6.75 -16.32
C PRO A 847 21.81 6.80 -14.80
N HIS A 848 21.47 7.96 -14.23
CA HIS A 848 21.20 8.14 -12.81
C HIS A 848 19.70 8.10 -12.46
N TRP A 849 18.83 7.82 -13.43
CA TRP A 849 17.37 7.82 -13.26
C TRP A 849 16.68 6.56 -13.81
N LYS A 850 17.14 6.04 -14.95
CA LYS A 850 16.43 4.98 -15.71
C LYS A 850 16.20 3.65 -15.01
N ASP A 851 16.90 3.43 -13.91
CA ASP A 851 16.81 2.22 -13.10
C ASP A 851 16.17 2.47 -11.72
N LEU A 852 15.66 3.68 -11.47
CA LEU A 852 14.96 4.08 -10.24
C LEU A 852 13.45 3.94 -10.42
N ILE A 853 12.90 2.80 -10.01
CA ILE A 853 11.54 2.40 -10.34
C ILE A 853 10.54 3.09 -9.41
N LEU A 854 9.52 3.71 -10.01
CA LEU A 854 8.36 4.26 -9.30
C LEU A 854 7.17 3.32 -9.46
N PHE A 855 6.29 3.31 -8.46
CA PHE A 855 5.13 2.43 -8.40
C PHE A 855 3.89 3.29 -8.17
N TYR A 856 3.21 3.54 -9.26
CA TYR A 856 2.09 4.48 -9.31
C TYR A 856 0.79 3.86 -8.80
N GLU A 857 -0.16 4.71 -8.44
CA GLU A 857 -1.51 4.33 -8.01
C GLU A 857 -2.23 3.55 -9.11
N TYR A 858 -2.19 4.07 -10.34
CA TYR A 858 -2.76 3.48 -11.54
C TYR A 858 -1.93 3.83 -12.79
N PHE A 859 -2.31 3.25 -13.92
CA PHE A 859 -1.56 3.40 -15.17
C PHE A 859 -2.47 3.75 -16.34
N HIS A 860 -1.98 4.58 -17.24
CA HIS A 860 -2.69 4.99 -18.43
C HIS A 860 -3.15 3.77 -19.24
N GLY A 861 -4.46 3.64 -19.47
CA GLY A 861 -5.11 2.43 -19.99
C GLY A 861 -4.61 1.92 -21.34
N ASP A 862 -3.98 2.77 -22.16
CA ASP A 862 -3.47 2.39 -23.48
C ASP A 862 -1.94 2.28 -23.60
N ASN A 863 -1.15 2.97 -22.76
CA ASN A 863 0.29 3.11 -22.98
C ASN A 863 1.15 2.77 -21.76
N GLY A 864 0.58 2.64 -20.56
CA GLY A 864 1.31 2.23 -19.36
C GLY A 864 2.01 3.33 -18.58
N ALA A 865 1.86 4.61 -18.94
CA ALA A 865 2.38 5.71 -18.14
C ALA A 865 1.80 5.65 -16.72
N GLY A 866 2.65 5.80 -15.71
CA GLY A 866 2.22 5.86 -14.31
C GLY A 866 1.53 7.18 -13.98
N LEU A 867 0.44 7.11 -13.21
CA LEU A 867 -0.44 8.23 -12.86
C LEU A 867 -0.89 8.13 -11.38
N GLY A 868 -1.28 9.26 -10.79
CA GLY A 868 -1.59 9.35 -9.36
C GLY A 868 -0.35 9.17 -8.49
N ALA A 869 -0.54 8.75 -7.23
CA ALA A 869 0.54 8.61 -6.24
C ALA A 869 1.75 7.82 -6.76
N SER A 870 2.93 8.44 -6.83
CA SER A 870 4.13 7.82 -7.42
C SER A 870 4.82 6.78 -6.54
N HIS A 871 4.47 6.70 -5.25
CA HIS A 871 5.02 5.76 -4.27
C HIS A 871 3.95 4.87 -3.66
N GLN A 872 2.85 4.63 -4.39
CA GLN A 872 1.82 3.62 -4.11
C GLN A 872 2.34 2.19 -4.33
N THR A 873 3.52 1.95 -3.74
CA THR A 873 4.17 0.68 -3.46
C THR A 873 3.39 -0.16 -2.44
N GLY A 874 2.16 0.24 -2.08
CA GLY A 874 1.16 -0.61 -1.45
C GLY A 874 0.63 -1.68 -2.40
N TRP A 875 -0.53 -1.45 -3.05
CA TRP A 875 -1.09 -2.48 -3.92
C TRP A 875 -0.30 -2.70 -5.21
N THR A 876 0.46 -1.71 -5.70
CA THR A 876 1.21 -1.87 -6.95
C THR A 876 2.42 -2.79 -6.72
N GLY A 877 2.86 -2.92 -5.47
CA GLY A 877 3.84 -3.91 -5.04
C GLY A 877 3.45 -5.36 -5.40
N VAL A 878 2.16 -5.66 -5.61
CA VAL A 878 1.66 -6.98 -6.07
C VAL A 878 2.35 -7.46 -7.34
N ILE A 879 2.91 -6.56 -8.16
CA ILE A 879 3.70 -6.94 -9.32
C ILE A 879 4.84 -7.90 -8.98
N ALA A 880 5.46 -7.76 -7.81
CA ALA A 880 6.49 -8.69 -7.35
C ALA A 880 5.94 -10.11 -7.18
N ARG A 881 4.72 -10.25 -6.65
CA ARG A 881 4.05 -11.55 -6.53
C ARG A 881 3.63 -12.11 -7.88
N ILE A 882 3.15 -11.29 -8.81
CA ILE A 882 2.77 -11.71 -10.17
C ILE A 882 4.00 -12.25 -10.92
N MET A 883 5.11 -11.51 -10.92
CA MET A 883 6.36 -11.93 -11.55
C MET A 883 6.90 -13.21 -10.92
N HIS A 884 6.87 -13.30 -9.58
CA HIS A 884 7.26 -14.49 -8.85
C HIS A 884 6.42 -15.71 -9.26
N LEU A 885 5.09 -15.58 -9.29
CA LEU A 885 4.15 -16.66 -9.61
C LEU A 885 4.47 -17.29 -10.97
N PHE A 886 4.54 -16.50 -12.03
CA PHE A 886 4.76 -17.04 -13.38
C PHE A 886 6.22 -17.49 -13.63
N ALA A 887 7.15 -17.07 -12.79
CA ALA A 887 8.53 -17.57 -12.80
C ALA A 887 8.69 -18.93 -12.07
N THR A 888 7.81 -19.26 -11.12
CA THR A 888 7.96 -20.40 -10.20
C THR A 888 6.86 -21.46 -10.30
N THR A 889 5.84 -21.23 -11.12
CA THR A 889 4.71 -22.14 -11.29
C THR A 889 4.50 -22.46 -12.77
N THR A 890 4.15 -23.71 -13.11
CA THR A 890 3.75 -24.13 -14.46
C THR A 890 2.26 -24.52 -14.54
N ALA A 891 1.74 -24.64 -15.77
CA ALA A 891 0.37 -25.05 -16.05
C ALA A 891 0.08 -26.47 -15.53
N GLU A 892 1.03 -27.40 -15.66
CA GLU A 892 0.91 -28.78 -15.20
C GLU A 892 0.84 -28.86 -13.68
N GLN A 893 1.67 -28.06 -13.00
CA GLN A 893 1.68 -27.97 -11.54
C GLN A 893 0.34 -27.42 -11.03
N MET A 894 -0.19 -26.38 -11.67
CA MET A 894 -1.53 -25.85 -11.36
C MET A 894 -2.60 -26.93 -11.45
N LEU A 895 -2.56 -27.81 -12.46
CA LEU A 895 -3.53 -28.92 -12.54
C LEU A 895 -3.30 -30.00 -11.50
N GLN A 896 -2.05 -30.38 -11.22
CA GLN A 896 -1.75 -31.43 -10.24
C GLN A 896 -2.07 -31.00 -8.81
N LEU A 897 -1.59 -29.81 -8.42
CA LEU A 897 -1.64 -29.32 -7.04
C LEU A 897 -2.89 -28.46 -6.77
N GLY A 898 -3.64 -28.09 -7.80
CA GLY A 898 -4.83 -27.25 -7.69
C GLY A 898 -4.48 -25.87 -7.15
N HIS A 899 -5.25 -25.39 -6.17
CA HIS A 899 -5.01 -24.10 -5.52
C HIS A 899 -3.64 -24.01 -4.81
N LYS A 900 -2.99 -25.13 -4.51
CA LYS A 900 -1.66 -25.17 -3.87
C LYS A 900 -0.52 -24.84 -4.84
N ALA A 901 -0.73 -24.88 -6.16
CA ALA A 901 0.37 -24.67 -7.10
C ALA A 901 0.78 -23.20 -7.30
N GLY A 902 -0.09 -22.24 -7.03
CA GLY A 902 0.27 -20.82 -7.03
C GLY A 902 1.12 -20.40 -5.82
N ILE A 903 1.61 -21.39 -5.07
CA ILE A 903 2.17 -21.29 -3.72
C ILE A 903 3.39 -22.23 -3.59
N ILE A 904 3.32 -23.43 -4.18
CA ILE A 904 4.44 -24.37 -4.26
C ILE A 904 5.41 -23.93 -5.37
N GLU A 905 6.61 -23.50 -4.98
CA GLU A 905 7.66 -23.06 -5.89
C GLU A 905 8.38 -24.25 -6.53
N VAL A 906 8.58 -24.20 -7.85
CA VAL A 906 9.62 -24.98 -8.53
C VAL A 906 10.33 -24.05 -9.50
N GLN A 907 11.66 -24.07 -9.52
CA GLN A 907 12.39 -23.37 -10.56
C GLN A 907 11.96 -23.90 -11.93
N LYS A 908 11.42 -23.05 -12.81
CA LYS A 908 11.44 -23.30 -14.25
C LYS A 908 12.92 -23.45 -14.62
N LEU A 909 13.41 -24.69 -14.65
CA LEU A 909 14.73 -25.02 -15.18
C LEU A 909 14.67 -24.64 -16.66
N ALA A 910 15.16 -23.45 -16.99
CA ALA A 910 15.67 -23.18 -18.33
C ALA A 910 16.80 -24.18 -18.52
N GLU A 911 16.45 -25.31 -19.13
CA GLU A 911 17.35 -26.38 -19.56
C GLU A 911 18.31 -26.86 -18.46
N VAL A 912 18.02 -28.03 -17.91
CA VAL A 912 19.05 -28.95 -17.40
C VAL A 912 19.99 -29.27 -18.56
N ALA A 913 20.87 -28.33 -18.89
CA ALA A 913 22.05 -28.51 -19.70
C ALA A 913 23.11 -29.21 -18.83
N ALA A 914 22.77 -30.40 -18.32
CA ALA A 914 23.64 -31.43 -17.76
C ALA A 914 22.73 -32.46 -17.06
N GLY A 915 22.26 -33.46 -17.79
CA GLY A 915 21.30 -34.46 -17.31
C GLY A 915 21.70 -35.13 -15.98
N VAL A 916 21.07 -34.69 -14.89
CA VAL A 916 21.06 -35.39 -13.60
C VAL A 916 19.59 -35.50 -13.14
N PRO A 917 19.09 -36.70 -12.82
CA PRO A 917 17.70 -36.88 -12.40
C PRO A 917 17.50 -36.33 -10.98
N VAL A 918 16.45 -35.54 -10.80
CA VAL A 918 15.97 -35.09 -9.48
C VAL A 918 15.32 -36.29 -8.77
N SER A 919 15.94 -36.79 -7.71
CA SER A 919 15.33 -37.77 -6.81
C SER A 919 14.29 -37.09 -5.91
N ALA A 920 13.05 -37.59 -5.95
CA ALA A 920 12.02 -37.23 -4.98
C ALA A 920 12.37 -37.80 -3.59
N THR A 921 12.69 -36.94 -2.62
CA THR A 921 12.58 -37.21 -1.17
C THR A 921 12.86 -35.95 -0.35
N ARG A 922 11.81 -35.29 0.18
CA ARG A 922 11.40 -35.28 1.60
C ARG A 922 10.38 -34.18 1.85
#